data_AF-M6A9A1-F1
#
_entry.id   AF-M6A9A1-F1
#
_cell.length_a   1.000
_cell.length_b   1.000
_cell.length_c   1.000
_cell.angle_alpha   90.00
_cell.angle_beta   90.00
_cell.angle_gamma   90.00
#
_symmetry.space_group_name_H-M   'P 1'
#
loop_
_entity.id
_entity.type
_entity.pdbx_description
1 polymer ?
#
loop_
_entity_poly.entity_id
_entity_poly.type
_entity_poly.pdbx_seq_one_letter_code
_entity_poly.pdbx_strand_id
1 'polypeptide(L)'
;MILEIEKIQKRLDELEQEIVSLKKEILTHTLKGTKLEADFRSNSQPIESSAPIEKSRSREWELFWGGNLLGKFGLVSILLTSVWFIKFAFDNRWVNESGRILTGLLVGFGVFFVGLRLALKKYRVLPESVLGTGFSIVYLSLFGAYYYYDLFSLSETFLYLVLLGVFSSGLAYWIRKEILYLFALVGLVLSPVLISQGENSYQFLFGYLLFLNILLFLISKKLPWIVSSFLLLTANFVLYFLWSIENAKRSGFLIPFLFINATYLLFVYEKVFFFPKLSQGNENSGGVFPKWNRIFYPAFLVFNSLCFGYTGYLQLRESYPNLSPHFMLFGAVLFSLWILLSRKKSEFFSASERVIFETIHLYLLLGFTFAALLDFSEGSWLTFSWIAFAGAISLLSSNSENVQIRTLSQGFWIAALFKLYFFNSMDDVNRLFLFNERFALYLLASVFLSGTYYIQKNKNFSKFDRGFIFMGIFTLILGTLSDVYHTVHNEHYRNLGYSYVLAFYASLFLFTGFKYSFKSLRIAGALVSMILVGKLYFYDIWTMSKIVRIIAGFTLGLGFILISVYYQKFKEKLANYQNSSGFLLLLFVLFGSFVVSPFSPLEAETINTKGYRYYKEIKIPKISRKGVAEEDNVFYGKIKLDEDIVRHSGINDRRIVHNGRAIPFISRNTFANSNDAGEVGVKLLFEEKNEDDNNRIYVLKLPKVPVKAQYSSILVQGLGEYEVNGKIYLGKNPQDDWRLHSQFKVYNYSGGDASNQIGFEAQRNETYVRIETDSDVSLTFLKATYKPIIERAEFKRVLERTDLEFGFNADTRSSVFYFRNPMRIPIHRAFLFVKEKKFERKVNVFFKNSSKEFELLGDGIIFNKSNGSSDTNLVFSKPISSELKLEIFDGDDDPLALEKMEIFTLQEEIVFPLHLETDQEVQDLKIFYGNPYAQPVEFDFEKTFSESVFQNEALIQEERENENFGYSMGEPPVSTWIIRIFFFLGLTILAFLTYRVFRFKVSVET
;
A
#
# COMPACT_ATOMS: atom_id res chain seq x y z
N MET A 1 -95.97 70.45 14.12
CA MET A 1 -94.69 70.97 13.58
C MET A 1 -93.62 71.14 14.67
N ILE A 2 -93.93 71.64 15.87
CA ILE A 2 -92.93 71.78 16.96
C ILE A 2 -92.56 70.41 17.60
N LEU A 3 -93.53 69.48 17.70
CA LEU A 3 -93.32 68.16 18.35
C LEU A 3 -92.45 67.16 17.54
N GLU A 4 -92.25 67.38 16.24
CA GLU A 4 -91.40 66.51 15.40
C GLU A 4 -89.93 66.93 15.41
N ILE A 5 -89.64 68.22 15.59
CA ILE A 5 -88.27 68.75 15.65
C ILE A 5 -87.58 68.30 16.95
N GLU A 6 -88.31 68.30 18.08
CA GLU A 6 -87.79 67.77 19.35
C GLU A 6 -87.46 66.27 19.28
N LYS A 7 -88.26 65.48 18.54
CA LYS A 7 -88.00 64.06 18.34
C LYS A 7 -86.74 63.83 17.49
N ILE A 8 -86.53 64.66 16.48
CA ILE A 8 -85.34 64.59 15.61
C ILE A 8 -84.09 65.05 16.37
N GLN A 9 -84.17 66.14 17.15
CA GLN A 9 -83.05 66.58 18.00
C GLN A 9 -82.68 65.54 19.04
N LYS A 10 -83.67 64.96 19.73
CA LYS A 10 -83.42 63.87 20.69
C LYS A 10 -82.76 62.66 20.04
N ARG A 11 -83.15 62.33 18.80
CA ARG A 11 -82.54 61.23 18.05
C ARG A 11 -81.12 61.57 17.58
N LEU A 12 -80.85 62.83 17.27
CA LEU A 12 -79.52 63.31 16.91
C LEU A 12 -78.58 63.24 18.12
N ASP A 13 -79.04 63.66 19.30
CA ASP A 13 -78.29 63.60 20.54
C ASP A 13 -78.00 62.14 20.96
N GLU A 14 -78.98 61.24 20.80
CA GLU A 14 -78.79 59.80 21.00
C GLU A 14 -77.72 59.22 20.06
N LEU A 15 -77.74 59.60 18.78
CA LEU A 15 -76.76 59.15 17.79
C LEU A 15 -75.36 59.74 18.04
N GLU A 16 -75.25 61.00 18.49
CA GLU A 16 -73.97 61.58 18.88
C GLU A 16 -73.38 60.88 20.10
N GLN A 17 -74.20 60.54 21.10
CA GLN A 17 -73.76 59.74 22.25
C GLN A 17 -73.31 58.33 21.83
N GLU A 18 -74.01 57.70 20.90
CA GLU A 18 -73.65 56.39 20.36
C GLU A 18 -72.31 56.45 19.61
N ILE A 19 -72.07 57.49 18.80
CA ILE A 19 -70.79 57.72 18.11
C ILE A 19 -69.64 57.98 19.11
N VAL A 20 -69.88 58.73 20.18
CA VAL A 20 -68.87 58.97 21.22
C VAL A 20 -68.55 57.68 21.96
N SER A 21 -69.55 56.85 22.25
CA SER A 21 -69.36 55.53 22.88
C SER A 21 -68.57 54.57 21.99
N LEU A 22 -68.87 54.52 20.69
CA LEU A 22 -68.16 53.72 19.69
C LEU A 22 -66.73 54.21 19.48
N LYS A 23 -66.49 55.53 19.46
CA LYS A 23 -65.13 56.09 19.43
C LYS A 23 -64.33 55.71 20.68
N LYS A 24 -64.97 55.70 21.85
CA LYS A 24 -64.34 55.26 23.10
C LYS A 24 -64.04 53.77 23.07
N GLU A 25 -64.96 52.94 22.55
CA GLU A 25 -64.77 51.49 22.40
C GLU A 25 -63.65 51.15 21.40
N ILE A 26 -63.59 51.85 20.26
CA ILE A 26 -62.50 51.73 19.28
C ILE A 26 -61.17 52.17 19.89
N LEU A 27 -61.11 53.28 20.63
CA LEU A 27 -59.90 53.72 21.31
C LEU A 27 -59.44 52.68 22.36
N THR A 28 -60.39 52.07 23.08
CA THR A 28 -60.12 51.03 24.08
C THR A 28 -59.63 49.74 23.42
N HIS A 29 -60.18 49.35 22.27
CA HIS A 29 -59.71 48.22 21.46
C HIS A 29 -58.33 48.47 20.84
N THR A 30 -58.07 49.70 20.38
CA THR A 30 -56.78 50.08 19.79
C THR A 30 -55.67 50.13 20.85
N LEU A 31 -55.99 50.63 22.06
CA LEU A 31 -55.09 50.63 23.22
C LEU A 31 -54.88 49.23 23.83
N LYS A 32 -55.90 48.34 23.78
CA LYS A 32 -55.72 46.91 24.11
C LYS A 32 -54.81 46.21 23.10
N GLY A 33 -54.97 46.49 21.80
CA GLY A 33 -54.13 45.95 20.73
C GLY A 33 -52.66 46.38 20.81
N THR A 34 -52.40 47.66 21.12
CA THR A 34 -51.03 48.18 21.27
C THR A 34 -50.36 47.76 22.59
N LYS A 35 -51.14 47.52 23.65
CA LYS A 35 -50.61 46.96 24.91
C LYS A 35 -50.33 45.45 24.80
N LEU A 36 -51.14 44.72 24.03
CA LEU A 36 -50.93 43.32 23.69
C LEU A 36 -49.71 43.12 22.77
N GLU A 37 -49.42 44.04 21.82
CA GLU A 37 -48.20 43.97 20.99
C GLU A 37 -46.90 44.36 21.72
N ALA A 38 -46.98 45.13 22.81
CA ALA A 38 -45.83 45.50 23.63
C ALA A 38 -45.44 44.39 24.64
N ASP A 39 -46.43 43.69 25.22
CA ASP A 39 -46.18 42.57 26.14
C ASP A 39 -45.77 41.27 25.40
N PHE A 40 -46.13 41.11 24.13
CA PHE A 40 -45.78 39.92 23.32
C PHE A 40 -44.32 39.88 22.79
N ARG A 41 -43.54 40.96 22.94
CA ARG A 41 -42.14 41.00 22.47
C ARG A 41 -41.09 40.61 23.53
N SER A 42 -41.48 40.38 24.79
CA SER A 42 -40.51 40.09 25.86
C SER A 42 -40.48 38.66 26.39
N ASN A 43 -41.37 37.75 25.94
CA ASN A 43 -41.36 36.36 26.40
C ASN A 43 -41.78 35.41 25.29
N SER A 44 -40.80 34.78 24.65
CA SER A 44 -41.06 33.58 23.87
C SER A 44 -40.12 32.47 24.34
N GLN A 45 -40.68 31.52 25.09
CA GLN A 45 -40.31 30.12 24.96
C GLN A 45 -41.57 29.25 24.79
N PRO A 46 -41.45 28.10 24.10
CA PRO A 46 -42.51 27.50 23.28
C PRO A 46 -43.03 26.18 23.84
N ILE A 47 -44.35 25.94 23.76
CA ILE A 47 -44.98 24.60 23.77
C ILE A 47 -46.24 24.72 22.88
N GLU A 48 -46.25 24.23 21.64
CA GLU A 48 -46.49 22.86 21.17
C GLU A 48 -47.98 22.48 21.01
N SER A 49 -48.35 22.27 19.74
CA SER A 49 -49.40 21.41 19.16
C SER A 49 -50.89 21.61 19.53
N SER A 50 -51.63 22.15 18.55
CA SER A 50 -52.90 21.54 18.11
C SER A 50 -52.94 21.52 16.58
N ALA A 51 -53.44 20.39 16.04
CA ALA A 51 -53.32 19.91 14.67
C ALA A 51 -53.95 20.85 13.59
N PRO A 52 -53.56 20.68 12.32
CA PRO A 52 -53.75 21.66 11.26
C PRO A 52 -55.12 21.52 10.59
N ILE A 53 -55.78 22.65 10.33
CA ILE A 53 -56.74 22.74 9.23
C ILE A 53 -55.97 23.28 8.03
N GLU A 54 -55.60 22.37 7.14
CA GLU A 54 -55.12 22.69 5.79
C GLU A 54 -56.15 23.54 5.06
N LYS A 55 -55.84 24.82 4.84
CA LYS A 55 -56.34 25.54 3.67
C LYS A 55 -55.38 25.25 2.53
N SER A 56 -55.87 24.45 1.59
CA SER A 56 -55.26 24.14 0.30
C SER A 56 -54.76 25.41 -0.39
N ARG A 57 -53.44 25.59 -0.39
CA ARG A 57 -52.74 26.58 -1.22
C ARG A 57 -52.36 25.92 -2.55
N SER A 58 -53.37 25.50 -3.32
CA SER A 58 -53.19 24.93 -4.65
C SER A 58 -53.67 25.90 -5.72
N ARG A 59 -52.90 26.97 -5.99
CA ARG A 59 -52.84 27.58 -7.35
C ARG A 59 -51.77 28.68 -7.55
N GLU A 60 -50.52 28.45 -7.15
CA GLU A 60 -49.40 29.36 -7.51
C GLU A 60 -48.26 28.65 -8.29
N TRP A 61 -48.27 27.31 -8.38
CA TRP A 61 -47.26 26.54 -9.12
C TRP A 61 -47.53 26.45 -10.63
N GLU A 62 -48.80 26.57 -11.06
CA GLU A 62 -49.18 26.60 -12.49
C GLU A 62 -48.64 27.85 -13.21
N LEU A 63 -48.59 29.00 -12.53
CA LEU A 63 -48.07 30.25 -13.07
C LEU A 63 -46.53 30.28 -13.15
N PHE A 64 -45.83 29.48 -12.33
CA PHE A 64 -44.37 29.34 -12.39
C PHE A 64 -43.90 28.45 -13.56
N TRP A 65 -44.69 27.42 -13.92
CA TRP A 65 -44.38 26.52 -15.03
C TRP A 65 -44.91 26.98 -16.40
N GLY A 66 -46.00 27.75 -16.47
CA GLY A 66 -46.62 28.11 -17.75
C GLY A 66 -45.98 29.27 -18.52
N GLY A 67 -45.53 30.33 -17.85
CA GLY A 67 -45.13 31.57 -18.54
C GLY A 67 -43.63 31.75 -18.77
N ASN A 68 -42.80 31.34 -17.80
CA ASN A 68 -41.36 31.61 -17.81
C ASN A 68 -40.53 30.42 -18.32
N LEU A 69 -41.06 29.20 -18.25
CA LEU A 69 -40.39 27.98 -18.70
C LEU A 69 -40.53 27.77 -20.21
N LEU A 70 -41.71 28.00 -20.80
CA LEU A 70 -41.91 27.95 -22.26
C LEU A 70 -41.09 29.01 -23.00
N GLY A 71 -41.01 30.24 -22.46
CA GLY A 71 -40.14 31.29 -23.00
C GLY A 71 -38.65 30.94 -22.91
N LYS A 72 -38.21 30.32 -21.81
CA LYS A 72 -36.84 29.80 -21.66
C LYS A 72 -36.57 28.60 -22.58
N PHE A 73 -37.52 27.68 -22.76
CA PHE A 73 -37.40 26.56 -23.70
C PHE A 73 -37.37 27.03 -25.16
N GLY A 74 -38.16 28.04 -25.54
CA GLY A 74 -38.09 28.68 -26.85
C GLY A 74 -36.75 29.38 -27.07
N LEU A 75 -36.24 30.10 -26.08
CA LEU A 75 -34.92 30.75 -26.15
C LEU A 75 -33.78 29.71 -26.25
N VAL A 76 -33.87 28.63 -25.48
CA VAL A 76 -32.94 27.49 -25.53
C VAL A 76 -33.01 26.79 -26.88
N SER A 77 -34.20 26.61 -27.47
CA SER A 77 -34.38 26.00 -28.78
C SER A 77 -33.80 26.86 -29.91
N ILE A 78 -33.97 28.19 -29.87
CA ILE A 78 -33.32 29.12 -30.81
C ILE A 78 -31.81 29.12 -30.65
N LEU A 79 -31.30 29.11 -29.41
CA LEU A 79 -29.87 28.95 -29.13
C LEU A 79 -29.33 27.63 -29.68
N LEU A 80 -29.99 26.51 -29.42
CA LEU A 80 -29.63 25.18 -29.95
C LEU A 80 -29.65 25.15 -31.48
N THR A 81 -30.67 25.74 -32.09
CA THR A 81 -30.81 25.84 -33.55
C THR A 81 -29.70 26.71 -34.14
N SER A 82 -29.33 27.79 -33.47
CA SER A 82 -28.24 28.67 -33.90
C SER A 82 -26.88 27.96 -33.77
N VAL A 83 -26.65 27.22 -32.68
CA VAL A 83 -25.45 26.39 -32.49
C VAL A 83 -25.38 25.28 -33.53
N TRP A 84 -26.50 24.61 -33.84
CA TRP A 84 -26.58 23.60 -34.90
C TRP A 84 -26.39 24.19 -36.30
N PHE A 85 -26.91 25.38 -36.58
CA PHE A 85 -26.70 26.08 -37.84
C PHE A 85 -25.23 26.52 -37.99
N ILE A 86 -24.62 27.04 -36.94
CA ILE A 86 -23.19 27.37 -36.90
C ILE A 86 -22.35 26.12 -37.10
N LYS A 87 -22.68 25.01 -36.41
CA LYS A 87 -22.03 23.71 -36.62
C LYS A 87 -22.21 23.23 -38.06
N PHE A 88 -23.39 23.32 -38.63
CA PHE A 88 -23.67 22.94 -40.03
C PHE A 88 -22.89 23.81 -41.03
N ALA A 89 -22.77 25.12 -40.78
CA ALA A 89 -21.94 26.02 -41.58
C ALA A 89 -20.44 25.69 -41.45
N PHE A 90 -20.01 25.23 -40.27
CA PHE A 90 -18.63 24.77 -40.01
C PHE A 90 -18.34 23.42 -40.68
N ASP A 91 -19.27 22.47 -40.59
CA ASP A 91 -19.16 21.14 -41.21
C ASP A 91 -19.16 21.25 -42.75
N ASN A 92 -19.89 22.21 -43.32
CA ASN A 92 -19.92 22.47 -44.78
C ASN A 92 -18.87 23.48 -45.29
N ARG A 93 -17.90 23.88 -44.46
CA ARG A 93 -16.80 24.83 -44.82
C ARG A 93 -17.26 26.19 -45.37
N TRP A 94 -18.45 26.69 -45.02
CA TRP A 94 -18.93 28.01 -45.48
C TRP A 94 -18.11 29.18 -44.93
N VAL A 95 -17.49 28.99 -43.76
CA VAL A 95 -16.57 29.94 -43.15
C VAL A 95 -15.22 29.28 -43.02
N ASN A 96 -14.17 29.91 -43.57
CA ASN A 96 -12.80 29.44 -43.47
C ASN A 96 -12.31 29.44 -42.01
N GLU A 97 -11.34 28.60 -41.68
CA GLU A 97 -10.85 28.31 -40.32
C GLU A 97 -10.46 29.59 -39.57
N SER A 98 -9.71 30.50 -40.21
CA SER A 98 -9.35 31.80 -39.64
C SER A 98 -10.57 32.69 -39.37
N GLY A 99 -11.62 32.60 -40.20
CA GLY A 99 -12.87 33.33 -40.01
C GLY A 99 -13.66 32.87 -38.79
N ARG A 100 -13.63 31.56 -38.49
CA ARG A 100 -14.27 30.99 -37.29
C ARG A 100 -13.61 31.52 -36.02
N ILE A 101 -12.28 31.53 -35.99
CA ILE A 101 -11.53 32.08 -34.86
C ILE A 101 -11.72 33.59 -34.74
N LEU A 102 -11.69 34.33 -35.85
CA LEU A 102 -11.89 35.78 -35.85
C LEU A 102 -13.29 36.16 -35.33
N THR A 103 -14.34 35.44 -35.73
CA THR A 103 -15.69 35.67 -35.20
C THR A 103 -15.79 35.37 -33.70
N GLY A 104 -15.16 34.29 -33.23
CA GLY A 104 -15.05 33.98 -31.80
C GLY A 104 -14.35 35.09 -31.01
N LEU A 105 -13.21 35.58 -31.52
CA LEU A 105 -12.48 36.69 -30.92
C LEU A 105 -13.30 37.99 -30.90
N LEU A 106 -13.95 38.36 -32.01
CA LEU A 106 -14.79 39.56 -32.09
C LEU A 106 -15.98 39.50 -31.12
N VAL A 107 -16.65 38.35 -31.02
CA VAL A 107 -17.72 38.14 -30.05
C VAL A 107 -17.18 38.21 -28.62
N GLY A 108 -16.07 37.53 -28.33
CA GLY A 108 -15.44 37.52 -27.02
C GLY A 108 -15.02 38.92 -26.55
N PHE A 109 -14.30 39.67 -27.40
CA PHE A 109 -13.94 41.07 -27.12
C PHE A 109 -15.17 41.98 -27.03
N GLY A 110 -16.19 41.79 -27.88
CA GLY A 110 -17.44 42.54 -27.82
C GLY A 110 -18.15 42.36 -26.47
N VAL A 111 -18.30 41.12 -26.01
CA VAL A 111 -18.87 40.78 -24.69
C VAL A 111 -18.01 41.37 -23.57
N PHE A 112 -16.68 41.29 -23.69
CA PHE A 112 -15.75 41.91 -22.76
C PHE A 112 -15.93 43.42 -22.65
N PHE A 113 -15.99 44.16 -23.76
CA PHE A 113 -16.15 45.62 -23.74
C PHE A 113 -17.51 46.04 -23.16
N VAL A 114 -18.58 45.28 -23.44
CA VAL A 114 -19.89 45.48 -22.81
C VAL A 114 -19.77 45.27 -21.29
N GLY A 115 -19.14 44.18 -20.84
CA GLY A 115 -18.86 43.90 -19.44
C GLY A 115 -18.06 45.02 -18.76
N LEU A 116 -17.02 45.53 -19.42
CA LEU A 116 -16.18 46.62 -18.92
C LEU A 116 -16.97 47.91 -18.77
N ARG A 117 -17.81 48.24 -19.77
CA ARG A 117 -18.68 49.42 -19.72
C ARG A 117 -19.69 49.33 -18.57
N LEU A 118 -20.24 48.13 -18.31
CA LEU A 118 -21.12 47.89 -17.16
C LEU A 118 -20.36 47.99 -15.83
N ALA A 119 -19.13 47.51 -15.76
CA ALA A 119 -18.28 47.61 -14.57
C ALA A 119 -17.95 49.07 -14.23
N LEU A 120 -17.58 49.87 -15.24
CA LEU A 120 -17.32 51.31 -15.09
C LEU A 120 -18.56 52.09 -14.64
N LYS A 121 -19.76 51.65 -15.05
CA LYS A 121 -21.05 52.20 -14.59
C LYS A 121 -21.50 51.71 -13.20
N LYS A 122 -20.68 50.93 -12.49
CA LYS A 122 -20.92 50.43 -11.11
C LYS A 122 -22.19 49.57 -10.94
N TYR A 123 -22.61 48.82 -11.97
CA TYR A 123 -23.63 47.79 -11.80
C TYR A 123 -23.13 46.70 -10.84
N ARG A 124 -23.98 46.24 -9.90
CA ARG A 124 -23.52 45.46 -8.73
C ARG A 124 -23.22 43.98 -8.97
N VAL A 125 -23.88 43.32 -9.94
CA VAL A 125 -23.84 41.84 -10.08
C VAL A 125 -23.53 41.38 -11.50
N LEU A 126 -24.04 42.07 -12.51
CA LEU A 126 -23.96 41.66 -13.92
C LEU A 126 -22.57 41.79 -14.60
N PRO A 127 -21.74 42.82 -14.31
CA PRO A 127 -20.51 43.04 -15.07
C PRO A 127 -19.47 41.92 -14.94
N GLU A 128 -19.39 41.30 -13.76
CA GLU A 128 -18.39 40.30 -13.41
C GLU A 128 -18.52 39.03 -14.25
N SER A 129 -19.74 38.48 -14.32
CA SER A 129 -20.03 37.30 -15.14
C SER A 129 -19.88 37.59 -16.63
N VAL A 130 -20.26 38.79 -17.10
CA VAL A 130 -20.13 39.18 -18.51
C VAL A 130 -18.66 39.33 -18.90
N LEU A 131 -17.84 39.97 -18.05
CA LEU A 131 -16.39 40.06 -18.26
C LEU A 131 -15.74 38.67 -18.29
N GLY A 132 -16.05 37.81 -17.33
CA GLY A 132 -15.58 36.42 -17.30
C GLY A 132 -15.97 35.64 -18.56
N THR A 133 -17.21 35.78 -19.01
CA THR A 133 -17.71 35.13 -20.23
C THR A 133 -16.96 35.60 -21.47
N GLY A 134 -16.72 36.91 -21.60
CA GLY A 134 -15.90 37.47 -22.69
C GLY A 134 -14.49 36.88 -22.69
N PHE A 135 -13.84 36.81 -21.51
CA PHE A 135 -12.54 36.18 -21.36
C PHE A 135 -12.53 34.70 -21.74
N SER A 136 -13.53 33.93 -21.31
CA SER A 136 -13.65 32.51 -21.66
C SER A 136 -13.82 32.29 -23.17
N ILE A 137 -14.60 33.13 -23.84
CA ILE A 137 -14.78 33.04 -25.31
C ILE A 137 -13.46 33.34 -26.03
N VAL A 138 -12.73 34.39 -25.63
CA VAL A 138 -11.41 34.71 -26.21
C VAL A 138 -10.42 33.57 -25.95
N TYR A 139 -10.39 33.04 -24.73
CA TYR A 139 -9.54 31.91 -24.35
C TYR A 139 -9.82 30.67 -25.22
N LEU A 140 -11.08 30.25 -25.33
CA LEU A 140 -11.48 29.09 -26.14
C LEU A 140 -11.24 29.31 -27.63
N SER A 141 -11.36 30.55 -28.12
CA SER A 141 -11.06 30.89 -29.51
C SER A 141 -9.56 30.76 -29.80
N LEU A 142 -8.70 31.24 -28.91
CA LEU A 142 -7.24 31.10 -29.04
C LEU A 142 -6.80 29.64 -28.95
N PHE A 143 -7.35 28.88 -27.98
CA PHE A 143 -7.07 27.45 -27.85
C PHE A 143 -7.57 26.65 -29.07
N GLY A 144 -8.79 26.95 -29.53
CA GLY A 144 -9.37 26.27 -30.70
C GLY A 144 -8.61 26.57 -32.00
N ALA A 145 -8.05 27.77 -32.14
CA ALA A 145 -7.20 28.14 -33.27
C ALA A 145 -5.96 27.24 -33.37
N TYR A 146 -5.38 26.88 -32.22
CA TYR A 146 -4.28 25.93 -32.13
C TYR A 146 -4.75 24.49 -32.33
N TYR A 147 -5.65 24.00 -31.48
CA TYR A 147 -5.95 22.57 -31.39
C TYR A 147 -6.70 21.99 -32.60
N TYR A 148 -7.61 22.77 -33.22
CA TYR A 148 -8.46 22.27 -34.31
C TYR A 148 -8.00 22.71 -35.71
N TYR A 149 -7.21 23.78 -35.80
CA TYR A 149 -6.96 24.47 -37.05
C TYR A 149 -5.48 24.78 -37.33
N ASP A 150 -4.57 24.46 -36.41
CA ASP A 150 -3.13 24.72 -36.53
C ASP A 150 -2.78 26.16 -36.96
N LEU A 151 -3.65 27.13 -36.65
CA LEU A 151 -3.51 28.54 -37.06
C LEU A 151 -2.41 29.27 -36.28
N PHE A 152 -2.12 28.80 -35.07
CA PHE A 152 -1.07 29.30 -34.20
C PHE A 152 -0.16 28.16 -33.80
N SER A 153 1.13 28.45 -33.63
CA SER A 153 2.07 27.50 -33.04
C SER A 153 1.80 27.29 -31.55
N LEU A 154 2.35 26.21 -30.99
CA LEU A 154 2.30 25.91 -29.55
C LEU A 154 2.80 27.09 -28.72
N SER A 155 3.94 27.67 -29.09
CA SER A 155 4.58 28.78 -28.39
C SER A 155 3.75 30.07 -28.44
N GLU A 156 3.18 30.39 -29.60
CA GLU A 156 2.32 31.57 -29.78
C GLU A 156 1.04 31.44 -28.96
N THR A 157 0.41 30.27 -29.01
CA THR A 157 -0.83 30.00 -28.26
C THR A 157 -0.59 30.11 -26.76
N PHE A 158 0.47 29.49 -26.26
CA PHE A 158 0.84 29.59 -24.84
C PHE A 158 1.11 31.04 -24.44
N LEU A 159 1.86 31.79 -25.25
CA LEU A 159 2.13 33.21 -25.01
C LEU A 159 0.84 34.04 -24.96
N TYR A 160 -0.08 33.86 -25.91
CA TYR A 160 -1.34 34.58 -25.95
C TYR A 160 -2.24 34.25 -24.75
N LEU A 161 -2.33 32.97 -24.34
CA LEU A 161 -3.12 32.56 -23.18
C LEU A 161 -2.54 33.13 -21.87
N VAL A 162 -1.21 33.14 -21.72
CA VAL A 162 -0.55 33.74 -20.55
C VAL A 162 -0.76 35.26 -20.52
N LEU A 163 -0.57 35.95 -21.64
CA LEU A 163 -0.81 37.40 -21.73
C LEU A 163 -2.27 37.74 -21.39
N LEU A 164 -3.23 36.98 -21.92
CA LEU A 164 -4.65 37.13 -21.61
C LEU A 164 -4.93 36.93 -20.12
N GLY A 165 -4.36 35.88 -19.52
CA GLY A 165 -4.53 35.58 -18.10
C GLY A 165 -3.90 36.62 -17.17
N VAL A 166 -2.70 37.13 -17.50
CA VAL A 166 -2.05 38.21 -16.75
C VAL A 166 -2.84 39.52 -16.89
N PHE A 167 -3.30 39.85 -18.11
CA PHE A 167 -4.16 41.02 -18.34
C PHE A 167 -5.46 40.93 -17.54
N SER A 168 -6.15 39.78 -17.58
CA SER A 168 -7.37 39.54 -16.82
C SER A 168 -7.13 39.63 -15.30
N SER A 169 -5.97 39.12 -14.83
CA SER A 169 -5.58 39.24 -13.42
C SER A 169 -5.34 40.68 -12.99
N GLY A 170 -4.66 41.48 -13.84
CA GLY A 170 -4.45 42.91 -13.62
C GLY A 170 -5.76 43.70 -13.60
N LEU A 171 -6.69 43.35 -14.50
CA LEU A 171 -8.02 43.95 -14.53
C LEU A 171 -8.83 43.60 -13.27
N ALA A 172 -8.77 42.35 -12.80
CA ALA A 172 -9.39 41.94 -11.55
C ALA A 172 -8.85 42.70 -10.34
N TYR A 173 -7.52 42.89 -10.29
CA TYR A 173 -6.88 43.71 -9.26
C TYR A 173 -7.33 45.18 -9.32
N TRP A 174 -7.48 45.75 -10.52
CA TRP A 174 -7.95 47.13 -10.70
C TRP A 174 -9.42 47.33 -10.30
N ILE A 175 -10.30 46.44 -10.76
CA ILE A 175 -11.75 46.47 -10.45
C ILE A 175 -12.01 46.01 -9.01
N ARG A 176 -11.03 45.36 -8.36
CA ARG A 176 -11.10 44.77 -7.02
C ARG A 176 -12.22 43.74 -6.88
N LYS A 177 -12.27 42.78 -7.80
CA LYS A 177 -13.28 41.70 -7.78
C LYS A 177 -12.64 40.32 -7.93
N GLU A 178 -12.81 39.49 -6.91
CA GLU A 178 -12.22 38.16 -6.83
C GLU A 178 -12.76 37.23 -7.93
N ILE A 179 -14.06 37.30 -8.25
CA ILE A 179 -14.67 36.43 -9.26
C ILE A 179 -14.04 36.58 -10.65
N LEU A 180 -13.60 37.79 -11.01
CA LEU A 180 -12.91 38.05 -12.27
C LEU A 180 -11.51 37.44 -12.26
N TYR A 181 -10.85 37.46 -11.10
CA TYR A 181 -9.57 36.79 -10.91
C TYR A 181 -9.72 35.27 -10.94
N LEU A 182 -10.84 34.70 -10.45
CA LEU A 182 -11.11 33.25 -10.56
C LEU A 182 -11.18 32.80 -12.03
N PHE A 183 -11.87 33.54 -12.91
CA PHE A 183 -11.87 33.23 -14.35
C PHE A 183 -10.46 33.28 -14.96
N ALA A 184 -9.68 34.30 -14.60
CA ALA A 184 -8.28 34.41 -15.04
C ALA A 184 -7.44 33.22 -14.57
N LEU A 185 -7.60 32.82 -13.31
CA LEU A 185 -6.84 31.75 -12.67
C LEU A 185 -7.18 30.39 -13.26
N VAL A 186 -8.47 30.08 -13.49
CA VAL A 186 -8.90 28.86 -14.18
C VAL A 186 -8.24 28.77 -15.56
N GLY A 187 -8.26 29.85 -16.34
CA GLY A 187 -7.59 29.91 -17.64
C GLY A 187 -6.09 29.67 -17.53
N LEU A 188 -5.40 30.36 -16.61
CA LEU A 188 -3.95 30.21 -16.41
C LEU A 188 -3.57 28.78 -15.99
N VAL A 189 -4.29 28.18 -15.04
CA VAL A 189 -4.05 26.80 -14.59
C VAL A 189 -4.28 25.78 -15.71
N LEU A 190 -5.32 25.98 -16.54
CA LEU A 190 -5.64 25.06 -17.64
C LEU A 190 -4.68 25.18 -18.83
N SER A 191 -4.04 26.33 -19.05
CA SER A 191 -3.17 26.57 -20.21
C SER A 191 -2.10 25.49 -20.44
N PRO A 192 -1.24 25.12 -19.46
CA PRO A 192 -0.25 24.07 -19.67
C PRO A 192 -0.86 22.68 -19.85
N VAL A 193 -2.06 22.43 -19.29
CA VAL A 193 -2.76 21.15 -19.42
C VAL A 193 -3.32 20.98 -20.83
N LEU A 194 -3.96 22.02 -21.35
CA LEU A 194 -4.61 22.01 -22.67
C LEU A 194 -3.60 21.94 -23.82
N ILE A 195 -2.42 22.51 -23.64
CA ILE A 195 -1.37 22.57 -24.68
C ILE A 195 -0.37 21.40 -24.54
N SER A 196 -0.52 20.56 -23.51
CA SER A 196 0.37 19.43 -23.24
C SER A 196 0.48 18.48 -24.44
N GLN A 197 1.71 18.16 -24.83
CA GLN A 197 2.03 17.18 -25.89
C GLN A 197 2.25 15.76 -25.35
N GLY A 198 2.03 15.53 -24.05
CA GLY A 198 2.35 14.25 -23.39
C GLY A 198 3.82 14.09 -22.97
N GLU A 199 4.68 15.09 -23.24
CA GLU A 199 6.05 15.12 -22.75
C GLU A 199 6.13 15.44 -21.25
N ASN A 200 7.04 14.79 -20.52
CA ASN A 200 7.27 15.03 -19.09
C ASN A 200 8.13 16.29 -18.84
N SER A 201 7.65 17.47 -19.25
CA SER A 201 8.34 18.76 -19.04
C SER A 201 8.07 19.33 -17.63
N TYR A 202 8.29 18.53 -16.58
CA TYR A 202 7.93 18.87 -15.20
C TYR A 202 8.62 20.14 -14.67
N GLN A 203 9.81 20.47 -15.17
CA GLN A 203 10.53 21.69 -14.80
C GLN A 203 9.75 22.95 -15.18
N PHE A 204 9.20 22.94 -16.39
CA PHE A 204 8.37 24.02 -16.90
C PHE A 204 7.04 24.08 -16.14
N LEU A 205 6.36 22.94 -15.95
CA LEU A 205 5.08 22.88 -15.24
C LEU A 205 5.19 23.47 -13.82
N PHE A 206 6.16 23.00 -13.02
CA PHE A 206 6.31 23.48 -11.65
C PHE A 206 6.88 24.90 -11.57
N GLY A 207 7.74 25.31 -12.51
CA GLY A 207 8.16 26.70 -12.63
C GLY A 207 6.99 27.63 -12.93
N TYR A 208 6.09 27.22 -13.84
CA TYR A 208 4.88 27.95 -14.20
C TYR A 208 3.89 28.04 -13.03
N LEU A 209 3.61 26.92 -12.35
CA LEU A 209 2.73 26.92 -11.19
C LEU A 209 3.32 27.77 -10.05
N LEU A 210 4.63 27.70 -9.81
CA LEU A 210 5.29 28.55 -8.81
C LEU A 210 5.13 30.04 -9.16
N PHE A 211 5.26 30.41 -10.44
CA PHE A 211 5.00 31.76 -10.91
C PHE A 211 3.55 32.21 -10.60
N LEU A 212 2.56 31.35 -10.83
CA LEU A 212 1.16 31.66 -10.46
C LEU A 212 0.99 31.85 -8.94
N ASN A 213 1.66 31.03 -8.12
CA ASN A 213 1.66 31.19 -6.67
C ASN A 213 2.28 32.53 -6.24
N ILE A 214 3.38 32.95 -6.86
CA ILE A 214 4.00 34.26 -6.60
C ILE A 214 3.08 35.40 -7.04
N LEU A 215 2.42 35.28 -8.19
CA LEU A 215 1.47 36.29 -8.69
C LEU A 215 0.30 36.47 -7.72
N LEU A 216 -0.31 35.37 -7.27
CA LEU A 216 -1.37 35.40 -6.25
C LEU A 216 -0.86 36.01 -4.94
N PHE A 217 0.33 35.63 -4.51
CA PHE A 217 0.96 36.19 -3.31
C PHE A 217 1.10 37.71 -3.38
N LEU A 218 1.53 38.25 -4.53
CA LEU A 218 1.66 39.70 -4.74
C LEU A 218 0.32 40.43 -4.73
N ILE A 219 -0.72 39.85 -5.33
CA ILE A 219 -2.09 40.39 -5.32
C ILE A 219 -2.66 40.38 -3.88
N SER A 220 -2.43 39.28 -3.16
CA SER A 220 -2.99 39.02 -1.83
C SER A 220 -2.45 39.94 -0.74
N LYS A 221 -1.30 40.60 -0.97
CA LYS A 221 -0.78 41.67 -0.08
C LYS A 221 -1.78 42.81 0.15
N LYS A 222 -2.63 43.08 -0.84
CA LYS A 222 -3.58 44.20 -0.81
C LYS A 222 -5.04 43.75 -0.84
N LEU A 223 -5.33 42.59 -1.43
CA LEU A 223 -6.69 42.09 -1.61
C LEU A 223 -6.83 40.68 -0.99
N PRO A 224 -7.55 40.52 0.12
CA PRO A 224 -7.60 39.30 0.90
C PRO A 224 -8.55 38.24 0.30
N TRP A 225 -8.24 37.77 -0.90
CA TRP A 225 -9.05 36.82 -1.67
C TRP A 225 -8.72 35.38 -1.26
N ILE A 226 -9.66 34.72 -0.58
CA ILE A 226 -9.44 33.37 -0.02
C ILE A 226 -9.88 32.26 -0.97
N VAL A 227 -10.92 32.50 -1.78
CA VAL A 227 -11.47 31.50 -2.70
C VAL A 227 -10.47 31.26 -3.83
N SER A 228 -9.80 32.32 -4.29
CA SER A 228 -8.71 32.20 -5.26
C SER A 228 -7.52 31.41 -4.72
N SER A 229 -7.16 31.58 -3.44
CA SER A 229 -6.14 30.74 -2.79
C SER A 229 -6.55 29.27 -2.76
N PHE A 230 -7.79 28.95 -2.41
CA PHE A 230 -8.30 27.57 -2.44
C PHE A 230 -8.24 26.96 -3.84
N LEU A 231 -8.68 27.70 -4.85
CA LEU A 231 -8.66 27.25 -6.23
C LEU A 231 -7.23 26.93 -6.68
N LEU A 232 -6.28 27.84 -6.42
CA LEU A 232 -4.88 27.64 -6.80
C LEU A 232 -4.22 26.50 -6.04
N LEU A 233 -4.46 26.38 -4.73
CA LEU A 233 -3.94 25.27 -3.93
C LEU A 233 -4.49 23.92 -4.42
N THR A 234 -5.79 23.86 -4.70
CA THR A 234 -6.43 22.64 -5.23
C THR A 234 -5.86 22.29 -6.61
N ALA A 235 -5.69 23.29 -7.48
CA ALA A 235 -5.06 23.11 -8.78
C ALA A 235 -3.62 22.59 -8.64
N ASN A 236 -2.79 23.20 -7.79
CA ASN A 236 -1.42 22.74 -7.53
C ASN A 236 -1.41 21.28 -7.05
N PHE A 237 -2.30 20.92 -6.12
CA PHE A 237 -2.41 19.56 -5.59
C PHE A 237 -2.82 18.56 -6.66
N VAL A 238 -3.91 18.85 -7.40
CA VAL A 238 -4.43 17.95 -8.44
C VAL A 238 -3.42 17.79 -9.56
N LEU A 239 -2.82 18.88 -10.05
CA LEU A 239 -1.83 18.81 -11.13
C LEU A 239 -0.57 18.08 -10.69
N TYR A 240 -0.09 18.33 -9.47
CA TYR A 240 1.03 17.58 -8.91
C TYR A 240 0.69 16.09 -8.79
N PHE A 241 -0.48 15.76 -8.23
CA PHE A 241 -0.92 14.38 -8.02
C PHE A 241 -1.06 13.63 -9.35
N LEU A 242 -1.78 14.20 -10.32
CA LEU A 242 -1.96 13.61 -11.66
C LEU A 242 -0.61 13.41 -12.36
N TRP A 243 0.27 14.40 -12.30
CA TRP A 243 1.63 14.27 -12.83
C TRP A 243 2.40 13.14 -12.12
N SER A 244 2.30 13.05 -10.79
CA SER A 244 3.11 12.13 -9.99
C SER A 244 2.80 10.65 -10.25
N ILE A 245 1.54 10.32 -10.59
CA ILE A 245 1.10 8.93 -10.83
C ILE A 245 1.95 8.24 -11.91
N GLU A 246 2.24 8.94 -13.01
CA GLU A 246 2.94 8.37 -14.17
C GLU A 246 4.39 8.84 -14.28
N ASN A 247 4.69 10.05 -13.80
CA ASN A 247 5.93 10.74 -14.12
C ASN A 247 6.88 10.94 -12.95
N ALA A 248 6.47 10.67 -11.70
CA ALA A 248 7.33 10.89 -10.52
C ALA A 248 8.64 10.10 -10.61
N LYS A 249 8.56 8.81 -10.98
CA LYS A 249 9.73 7.92 -11.15
C LYS A 249 10.67 8.35 -12.27
N ARG A 250 10.13 8.98 -13.32
CA ARG A 250 10.86 9.43 -14.52
C ARG A 250 11.41 10.86 -14.37
N SER A 251 11.28 11.48 -13.19
CA SER A 251 11.64 12.89 -12.94
C SER A 251 12.77 13.02 -11.93
N GLY A 252 13.50 14.14 -11.98
CA GLY A 252 14.48 14.47 -10.93
C GLY A 252 13.79 14.92 -9.63
N PHE A 253 14.29 14.45 -8.48
CA PHE A 253 13.74 14.74 -7.15
C PHE A 253 13.66 16.24 -6.78
N LEU A 254 14.68 17.03 -7.13
CA LEU A 254 14.91 18.35 -6.56
C LEU A 254 13.81 19.37 -6.90
N ILE A 255 13.37 19.45 -8.16
CA ILE A 255 12.43 20.49 -8.61
C ILE A 255 11.01 20.27 -8.03
N PRO A 256 10.41 19.07 -8.14
CA PRO A 256 9.13 18.78 -7.50
C PRO A 256 9.18 18.99 -5.98
N PHE A 257 10.27 18.55 -5.34
CA PHE A 257 10.46 18.73 -3.90
C PHE A 257 10.54 20.22 -3.51
N LEU A 258 11.31 21.04 -4.24
CA LEU A 258 11.37 22.48 -4.01
C LEU A 258 10.02 23.16 -4.24
N PHE A 259 9.27 22.76 -5.27
CA PHE A 259 7.94 23.29 -5.57
C PHE A 259 6.96 23.07 -4.40
N ILE A 260 6.91 21.86 -3.82
CA ILE A 260 6.06 21.53 -2.66
C ILE A 260 6.39 22.45 -1.48
N ASN A 261 7.67 22.56 -1.12
CA ASN A 261 8.12 23.36 0.02
C ASN A 261 7.90 24.86 -0.21
N ALA A 262 8.22 25.37 -1.40
CA ALA A 262 8.04 26.78 -1.73
C ALA A 262 6.55 27.17 -1.75
N THR A 263 5.69 26.33 -2.34
CA THR A 263 4.23 26.57 -2.38
C THR A 263 3.64 26.62 -0.98
N TYR A 264 3.98 25.63 -0.14
CA TYR A 264 3.54 25.61 1.25
C TYR A 264 3.99 26.87 2.01
N LEU A 265 5.27 27.25 1.91
CA LEU A 265 5.83 28.43 2.58
C LEU A 265 5.18 29.73 2.09
N LEU A 266 4.94 29.87 0.79
CA LEU A 266 4.25 31.03 0.22
C LEU A 266 2.86 31.19 0.83
N PHE A 267 2.06 30.11 0.85
CA PHE A 267 0.71 30.17 1.41
C PHE A 267 0.69 30.39 2.92
N VAL A 268 1.57 29.73 3.69
CA VAL A 268 1.61 29.97 5.14
C VAL A 268 2.09 31.39 5.44
N TYR A 269 3.12 31.87 4.77
CA TYR A 269 3.59 33.24 4.94
C TYR A 269 2.50 34.26 4.58
N GLU A 270 1.80 34.05 3.46
CA GLU A 270 0.67 34.88 3.06
C GLU A 270 -0.38 34.97 4.18
N LYS A 271 -0.76 33.82 4.72
CA LYS A 271 -1.85 33.66 5.70
C LYS A 271 -1.44 33.93 7.15
N VAL A 272 -0.16 34.05 7.47
CA VAL A 272 0.33 34.44 8.81
C VAL A 272 0.58 35.95 8.89
N PHE A 273 1.12 36.56 7.85
CA PHE A 273 1.54 37.97 7.89
C PHE A 273 0.49 38.96 7.36
N PHE A 274 -0.35 38.57 6.42
CA PHE A 274 -1.40 39.45 5.86
C PHE A 274 -2.79 39.21 6.48
N PHE A 275 -2.88 38.30 7.46
CA PHE A 275 -4.09 37.90 8.17
C PHE A 275 -4.90 39.00 8.90
N PRO A 276 -4.29 40.03 9.53
CA PRO A 276 -5.05 41.08 10.23
C PRO A 276 -6.08 41.79 9.34
N LYS A 277 -5.91 41.73 8.01
CA LYS A 277 -6.80 42.34 7.01
C LYS A 277 -7.88 41.38 6.46
N LEU A 278 -7.76 40.07 6.68
CA LEU A 278 -8.66 39.01 6.16
C LEU A 278 -9.90 38.78 7.04
N SER A 279 -9.77 38.96 8.36
CA SER A 279 -10.83 38.70 9.35
C SER A 279 -11.72 39.92 9.65
N GLN A 280 -11.20 41.13 9.39
CA GLN A 280 -12.05 42.31 9.28
C GLN A 280 -12.93 42.09 8.05
N GLY A 281 -14.17 41.62 8.26
CA GLY A 281 -15.18 41.33 7.23
C GLY A 281 -15.61 42.55 6.45
N ASN A 282 -14.63 43.20 5.81
CA ASN A 282 -14.80 44.41 5.06
C ASN A 282 -15.44 44.01 3.74
N GLU A 283 -16.75 44.26 3.62
CA GLU A 283 -17.54 43.99 2.41
C GLU A 283 -16.93 44.70 1.18
N ASN A 284 -16.07 45.72 1.38
CA ASN A 284 -15.34 46.44 0.35
C ASN A 284 -14.10 45.70 -0.21
N SER A 285 -13.78 44.49 0.27
CA SER A 285 -12.65 43.69 -0.23
C SER A 285 -12.90 43.05 -1.61
N GLY A 286 -14.16 43.01 -2.06
CA GLY A 286 -14.55 42.43 -3.33
C GLY A 286 -14.35 40.92 -3.43
N GLY A 287 -14.19 40.24 -2.29
CA GLY A 287 -14.18 38.78 -2.20
C GLY A 287 -15.56 38.19 -2.46
N VAL A 288 -15.60 36.92 -2.88
CA VAL A 288 -16.85 36.20 -3.21
C VAL A 288 -17.67 35.93 -1.95
N PHE A 289 -17.03 35.49 -0.87
CA PHE A 289 -17.69 35.13 0.40
C PHE A 289 -16.99 35.74 1.63
N PRO A 290 -16.89 37.07 1.74
CA PRO A 290 -16.08 37.73 2.79
C PRO A 290 -16.56 37.42 4.21
N LYS A 291 -17.86 37.16 4.41
CA LYS A 291 -18.43 36.76 5.72
C LYS A 291 -18.00 35.37 6.18
N TRP A 292 -17.69 34.49 5.24
CA TRP A 292 -17.27 33.10 5.50
C TRP A 292 -15.75 32.96 5.69
N ASN A 293 -14.98 34.04 5.56
CA ASN A 293 -13.53 34.03 5.75
C ASN A 293 -13.10 33.44 7.10
N ARG A 294 -13.91 33.61 8.16
CA ARG A 294 -13.67 33.02 9.48
C ARG A 294 -13.63 31.49 9.48
N ILE A 295 -14.35 30.86 8.55
CA ILE A 295 -14.40 29.39 8.37
C ILE A 295 -13.42 28.95 7.27
N PHE A 296 -13.37 29.69 6.16
CA PHE A 296 -12.49 29.36 5.04
C PHE A 296 -11.01 29.43 5.42
N TYR A 297 -10.59 30.37 6.26
CA TYR A 297 -9.21 30.48 6.70
C TYR A 297 -8.69 29.23 7.45
N PRO A 298 -9.31 28.80 8.56
CA PRO A 298 -8.84 27.62 9.27
C PRO A 298 -8.90 26.37 8.39
N ALA A 299 -9.94 26.23 7.56
CA ALA A 299 -10.03 25.15 6.58
C ALA A 299 -8.86 25.19 5.57
N PHE A 300 -8.46 26.37 5.10
CA PHE A 300 -7.37 26.55 4.16
C PHE A 300 -6.03 26.14 4.76
N LEU A 301 -5.75 26.54 6.00
CA LEU A 301 -4.51 26.16 6.69
C LEU A 301 -4.38 24.65 6.86
N VAL A 302 -5.48 23.99 7.26
CA VAL A 302 -5.54 22.53 7.35
C VAL A 302 -5.30 21.91 5.98
N PHE A 303 -6.03 22.36 4.96
CA PHE A 303 -5.93 21.79 3.61
C PHE A 303 -4.53 21.98 3.00
N ASN A 304 -3.92 23.16 3.14
CA ASN A 304 -2.55 23.43 2.69
C ASN A 304 -1.53 22.51 3.37
N SER A 305 -1.68 22.32 4.68
CA SER A 305 -0.78 21.47 5.46
C SER A 305 -0.92 20.00 5.09
N LEU A 306 -2.16 19.52 4.87
CA LEU A 306 -2.40 18.16 4.39
C LEU A 306 -1.86 17.95 2.97
N CYS A 307 -2.05 18.91 2.06
CA CYS A 307 -1.48 18.87 0.72
C CYS A 307 0.05 18.78 0.78
N PHE A 308 0.70 19.62 1.60
CA PHE A 308 2.16 19.59 1.81
C PHE A 308 2.66 18.25 2.35
N GLY A 309 1.99 17.71 3.37
CA GLY A 309 2.36 16.41 3.94
C GLY A 309 2.20 15.28 2.95
N TYR A 310 1.09 15.24 2.22
CA TYR A 310 0.78 14.17 1.28
C TYR A 310 1.67 14.21 0.04
N THR A 311 1.83 15.36 -0.61
CA THR A 311 2.68 15.45 -1.81
C THR A 311 4.15 15.27 -1.48
N GLY A 312 4.62 15.80 -0.34
CA GLY A 312 5.98 15.56 0.12
C GLY A 312 6.21 14.10 0.52
N TYR A 313 5.24 13.46 1.17
CA TYR A 313 5.27 12.02 1.44
C TYR A 313 5.39 11.20 0.16
N LEU A 314 4.56 11.47 -0.84
CA LEU A 314 4.62 10.77 -2.14
C LEU A 314 5.98 10.96 -2.80
N GLN A 315 6.49 12.19 -2.86
CA GLN A 315 7.80 12.47 -3.47
C GLN A 315 8.94 11.71 -2.78
N LEU A 316 8.97 11.73 -1.44
CA LEU A 316 10.00 11.02 -0.68
C LEU A 316 9.81 9.52 -0.70
N ARG A 317 8.59 9.00 -0.67
CA ARG A 317 8.35 7.56 -0.72
C ARG A 317 8.82 6.97 -2.03
N GLU A 318 8.61 7.66 -3.15
CA GLU A 318 9.07 7.21 -4.46
C GLU A 318 10.59 7.36 -4.64
N SER A 319 11.19 8.47 -4.18
CA SER A 319 12.64 8.72 -4.40
C SER A 319 13.54 8.13 -3.31
N TYR A 320 13.13 8.21 -2.05
CA TYR A 320 13.91 7.83 -0.86
C TYR A 320 13.00 7.28 0.26
N PRO A 321 12.49 6.04 0.15
CA PRO A 321 11.48 5.47 1.06
C PRO A 321 11.84 5.59 2.56
N ASN A 322 13.11 5.44 2.91
CA ASN A 322 13.55 5.49 4.31
C ASN A 322 13.53 6.91 4.93
N LEU A 323 13.33 7.97 4.12
CA LEU A 323 13.29 9.37 4.56
C LEU A 323 11.87 9.94 4.62
N SER A 324 10.86 9.22 4.11
CA SER A 324 9.46 9.66 4.22
C SER A 324 8.97 9.91 5.66
N PRO A 325 9.31 9.08 6.68
CA PRO A 325 8.88 9.38 8.04
C PRO A 325 9.59 10.62 8.62
N HIS A 326 10.84 10.89 8.20
CA HIS A 326 11.58 12.08 8.63
C HIS A 326 10.97 13.36 8.06
N PHE A 327 10.42 13.32 6.84
CA PHE A 327 9.73 14.46 6.27
C PHE A 327 8.43 14.79 7.02
N MET A 328 7.64 13.77 7.39
CA MET A 328 6.47 13.99 8.24
C MET A 328 6.85 14.55 9.61
N LEU A 329 7.95 14.04 10.20
CA LEU A 329 8.49 14.55 11.45
C LEU A 329 8.98 15.99 11.33
N PHE A 330 9.61 16.34 10.20
CA PHE A 330 9.99 17.72 9.88
C PHE A 330 8.76 18.63 9.80
N GLY A 331 7.67 18.17 9.17
CA GLY A 331 6.38 18.88 9.18
C GLY A 331 5.85 19.11 10.59
N ALA A 332 5.92 18.09 11.47
CA ALA A 332 5.54 18.23 12.87
C ALA A 332 6.38 19.28 13.62
N VAL A 333 7.71 19.26 13.45
CA VAL A 333 8.62 20.27 14.00
C VAL A 333 8.24 21.66 13.49
N LEU A 334 7.98 21.79 12.19
CA LEU A 334 7.59 23.06 11.57
C LEU A 334 6.28 23.61 12.17
N PHE A 335 5.25 22.78 12.38
CA PHE A 335 4.01 23.22 13.03
C PHE A 335 4.23 23.67 14.48
N SER A 336 5.11 23.01 15.23
CA SER A 336 5.48 23.46 16.57
C SER A 336 6.18 24.82 16.56
N LEU A 337 7.03 25.09 15.58
CA LEU A 337 7.68 26.38 15.40
C LEU A 337 6.67 27.47 15.03
N TRP A 338 5.67 27.17 14.18
CA TRP A 338 4.59 28.09 13.86
C TRP A 338 3.79 28.52 15.09
N ILE A 339 3.50 27.58 16.01
CA ILE A 339 2.85 27.90 17.29
C ILE A 339 3.73 28.82 18.13
N LEU A 340 5.03 28.55 18.24
CA LEU A 340 5.93 29.40 19.03
C LEU A 340 6.10 30.80 18.41
N LEU A 341 6.11 30.89 17.08
CA LEU A 341 6.19 32.16 16.35
C LEU A 341 4.92 32.99 16.50
N SER A 342 3.73 32.38 16.42
CA SER A 342 2.46 33.09 16.65
C SER A 342 2.39 33.66 18.07
N ARG A 343 3.00 32.97 19.04
CA ARG A 343 3.06 33.42 20.43
C ARG A 343 3.98 34.62 20.65
N LYS A 344 5.13 34.65 19.96
CA LYS A 344 6.08 35.77 20.03
C LYS A 344 5.56 37.01 19.31
N LYS A 345 4.74 36.82 18.27
CA LYS A 345 4.16 37.88 17.45
C LYS A 345 2.70 38.17 17.82
N SER A 346 2.44 38.37 19.12
CA SER A 346 1.08 38.59 19.65
C SER A 346 0.38 39.82 19.08
N GLU A 347 1.14 40.82 18.62
CA GLU A 347 0.60 42.04 18.02
C GLU A 347 -0.12 41.82 16.68
N PHE A 348 0.15 40.69 16.00
CA PHE A 348 -0.40 40.41 14.67
C PHE A 348 -1.71 39.62 14.70
N PHE A 349 -2.09 39.03 15.84
CA PHE A 349 -3.30 38.22 15.94
C PHE A 349 -4.25 38.79 16.99
N SER A 350 -5.55 38.82 16.70
CA SER A 350 -6.51 38.96 17.80
C SER A 350 -6.44 37.71 18.69
N ALA A 351 -6.80 37.85 19.97
CA ALA A 351 -6.75 36.74 20.92
C ALA A 351 -7.52 35.51 20.43
N SER A 352 -8.70 35.71 19.85
CA SER A 352 -9.56 34.62 19.35
C SER A 352 -8.95 33.89 18.14
N GLU A 353 -8.33 34.61 17.21
CA GLU A 353 -7.73 34.03 16.02
C GLU A 353 -6.45 33.27 16.32
N ARG A 354 -5.65 33.79 17.26
CA ARG A 354 -4.45 33.11 17.72
C ARG A 354 -4.80 31.77 18.34
N VAL A 355 -5.87 31.69 19.14
CA VAL A 355 -6.33 30.42 19.72
C VAL A 355 -6.71 29.43 18.63
N ILE A 356 -7.44 29.85 17.59
CA ILE A 356 -7.79 28.99 16.45
C ILE A 356 -6.54 28.52 15.70
N PHE A 357 -5.61 29.44 15.40
CA PHE A 357 -4.36 29.13 14.71
C PHE A 357 -3.50 28.14 15.50
N GLU A 358 -3.28 28.38 16.79
CA GLU A 358 -2.53 27.50 17.68
C GLU A 358 -3.19 26.12 17.77
N THR A 359 -4.52 26.08 17.86
CA THR A 359 -5.29 24.83 17.94
C THR A 359 -5.13 23.99 16.67
N ILE A 360 -5.21 24.60 15.48
CA ILE A 360 -5.03 23.91 14.20
C ILE A 360 -3.62 23.36 14.07
N HIS A 361 -2.61 24.17 14.35
CA HIS A 361 -1.22 23.74 14.27
C HIS A 361 -0.89 22.68 15.32
N LEU A 362 -1.57 22.68 16.47
CA LEU A 362 -1.46 21.63 17.47
C LEU A 362 -2.02 20.30 16.95
N TYR A 363 -3.18 20.30 16.29
CA TYR A 363 -3.72 19.08 15.67
C TYR A 363 -2.83 18.59 14.52
N LEU A 364 -2.30 19.49 13.69
CA LEU A 364 -1.38 19.14 12.61
C LEU A 364 -0.06 18.58 13.16
N LEU A 365 0.51 19.20 14.21
CA LEU A 365 1.66 18.70 14.95
C LEU A 365 1.41 17.27 15.41
N LEU A 366 0.30 17.01 16.11
CA LEU A 366 -0.03 15.68 16.61
C LEU A 366 -0.25 14.69 15.44
N GLY A 367 -1.01 15.07 14.43
CA GLY A 367 -1.30 14.22 13.27
C GLY A 367 -0.06 13.83 12.47
N PHE A 368 0.86 14.76 12.23
CA PHE A 368 2.12 14.49 11.51
C PHE A 368 3.11 13.70 12.37
N THR A 369 3.15 13.95 13.67
CA THR A 369 3.94 13.11 14.60
C THR A 369 3.46 11.67 14.56
N PHE A 370 2.15 11.48 14.56
CA PHE A 370 1.54 10.16 14.48
C PHE A 370 1.83 9.49 13.14
N ALA A 371 1.63 10.19 12.03
CA ALA A 371 1.89 9.67 10.70
C ALA A 371 3.39 9.30 10.51
N ALA A 372 4.30 10.12 11.02
CA ALA A 372 5.74 9.83 11.04
C ALA A 372 6.06 8.55 11.84
N LEU A 373 5.44 8.39 13.00
CA LEU A 373 5.61 7.19 13.83
C LEU A 373 5.07 5.94 13.13
N LEU A 374 3.92 6.03 12.47
CA LEU A 374 3.34 4.89 11.73
C LEU A 374 4.21 4.47 10.56
N ASP A 375 4.65 5.43 9.75
CA ASP A 375 5.47 5.16 8.55
C ASP A 375 6.87 4.64 8.91
N PHE A 376 7.41 5.04 10.07
CA PHE A 376 8.69 4.54 10.58
C PHE A 376 8.61 3.15 11.21
N SER A 377 7.43 2.72 11.68
CA SER A 377 7.30 1.53 12.53
C SER A 377 6.93 0.29 11.72
N GLU A 378 7.73 -0.76 11.85
CA GLU A 378 7.49 -2.06 11.20
C GLU A 378 7.05 -3.12 12.22
N GLY A 379 6.17 -4.04 11.81
CA GLY A 379 5.77 -5.20 12.62
C GLY A 379 5.22 -4.82 14.00
N SER A 380 5.80 -5.42 15.06
CA SER A 380 5.39 -5.20 16.46
C SER A 380 5.56 -3.76 16.95
N TRP A 381 6.54 -3.04 16.39
CA TRP A 381 6.80 -1.65 16.71
C TRP A 381 5.67 -0.73 16.27
N LEU A 382 4.84 -1.14 15.30
CA LEU A 382 3.67 -0.38 14.88
C LEU A 382 2.65 -0.28 16.02
N THR A 383 2.30 -1.41 16.63
CA THR A 383 1.37 -1.45 17.78
C THR A 383 1.95 -0.71 18.98
N PHE A 384 3.26 -0.82 19.22
CA PHE A 384 3.96 -0.01 20.23
C PHE A 384 3.79 1.49 19.96
N SER A 385 3.97 1.95 18.72
CA SER A 385 3.82 3.36 18.34
C SER A 385 2.40 3.90 18.55
N TRP A 386 1.36 3.10 18.26
CA TRP A 386 -0.03 3.45 18.59
C TRP A 386 -0.22 3.68 20.10
N ILE A 387 0.26 2.75 20.93
CA ILE A 387 0.12 2.80 22.39
C ILE A 387 0.95 3.95 22.98
N ALA A 388 2.20 4.10 22.55
CA ALA A 388 3.10 5.14 23.01
C ALA A 388 2.56 6.54 22.66
N PHE A 389 2.03 6.71 21.45
CA PHE A 389 1.43 7.96 21.01
C PHE A 389 0.14 8.29 21.78
N ALA A 390 -0.78 7.32 21.92
CA ALA A 390 -2.00 7.48 22.72
C ALA A 390 -1.67 7.81 24.19
N GLY A 391 -0.70 7.12 24.77
CA GLY A 391 -0.19 7.37 26.12
C GLY A 391 0.40 8.76 26.29
N ALA A 392 1.26 9.19 25.36
CA ALA A 392 1.87 10.52 25.38
C ALA A 392 0.83 11.64 25.29
N ILE A 393 -0.13 11.56 24.35
CA ILE A 393 -1.23 12.54 24.25
C ILE A 393 -2.07 12.53 25.53
N SER A 394 -2.36 11.35 26.09
CA SER A 394 -3.18 11.24 27.29
C SER A 394 -2.51 11.88 28.52
N LEU A 395 -1.20 11.71 28.66
CA LEU A 395 -0.41 12.40 29.68
C LEU A 395 -0.38 13.92 29.47
N LEU A 396 -0.15 14.38 28.23
CA LEU A 396 -0.21 15.80 27.88
C LEU A 396 -1.59 16.41 28.16
N SER A 397 -2.65 15.67 27.81
CA SER A 397 -4.04 16.05 28.07
C SER A 397 -4.34 16.13 29.56
N SER A 398 -3.78 15.23 30.37
CA SER A 398 -4.03 15.23 31.82
C SER A 398 -3.50 16.49 32.53
N ASN A 399 -2.48 17.13 31.95
CA ASN A 399 -1.88 18.36 32.42
C ASN A 399 -2.52 19.63 31.82
N SER A 400 -3.28 19.49 30.74
CA SER A 400 -3.97 20.59 30.06
C SER A 400 -5.42 20.71 30.52
N GLU A 401 -5.94 21.94 30.60
CA GLU A 401 -7.38 22.19 30.83
C GLU A 401 -8.21 22.10 29.54
N ASN A 402 -7.56 21.88 28.38
CA ASN A 402 -8.24 21.85 27.09
C ASN A 402 -9.03 20.56 26.88
N VAL A 403 -10.36 20.69 26.87
CA VAL A 403 -11.33 19.60 26.66
C VAL A 403 -11.10 18.87 25.34
N GLN A 404 -10.69 19.59 24.28
CA GLN A 404 -10.61 18.99 22.95
C GLN A 404 -9.45 17.99 22.82
N ILE A 405 -8.29 18.29 23.42
CA ILE A 405 -7.12 17.39 23.45
C ILE A 405 -7.46 16.10 24.22
N ARG A 406 -8.33 16.21 25.24
CA ARG A 406 -8.82 15.06 26.00
C ARG A 406 -9.70 14.15 25.16
N THR A 407 -10.67 14.72 24.44
CA THR A 407 -11.50 13.94 23.50
C THR A 407 -10.66 13.28 22.41
N LEU A 408 -9.64 13.98 21.91
CA LEU A 408 -8.69 13.41 20.94
C LEU A 408 -7.92 12.22 21.52
N SER A 409 -7.42 12.34 22.76
CA SER A 409 -6.74 11.24 23.46
C SER A 409 -7.63 10.00 23.58
N GLN A 410 -8.91 10.19 23.90
CA GLN A 410 -9.88 9.09 23.99
C GLN A 410 -10.05 8.38 22.64
N GLY A 411 -10.15 9.13 21.53
CA GLY A 411 -10.20 8.56 20.18
C GLY A 411 -8.96 7.73 19.83
N PHE A 412 -7.77 8.24 20.12
CA PHE A 412 -6.52 7.49 19.91
C PHE A 412 -6.41 6.23 20.78
N TRP A 413 -6.89 6.27 22.02
CA TRP A 413 -6.95 5.08 22.88
C TRP A 413 -7.87 4.01 22.32
N ILE A 414 -9.06 4.37 21.83
CA ILE A 414 -9.99 3.43 21.21
C ILE A 414 -9.31 2.76 20.01
N ALA A 415 -8.68 3.53 19.12
CA ALA A 415 -7.98 3.01 17.96
C ALA A 415 -6.77 2.14 18.32
N ALA A 416 -5.94 2.57 19.30
CA ALA A 416 -4.79 1.81 19.76
C ALA A 416 -5.18 0.47 20.40
N LEU A 417 -6.22 0.44 21.24
CA LEU A 417 -6.74 -0.78 21.85
C LEU A 417 -7.38 -1.70 20.80
N PHE A 418 -8.12 -1.15 19.83
CA PHE A 418 -8.68 -1.93 18.73
C PHE A 418 -7.57 -2.59 17.89
N LYS A 419 -6.51 -1.85 17.55
CA LYS A 419 -5.33 -2.40 16.87
C LYS A 419 -4.67 -3.52 17.71
N LEU A 420 -4.46 -3.27 19.00
CA LEU A 420 -3.83 -4.23 19.92
C LEU A 420 -4.63 -5.53 20.05
N TYR A 421 -5.96 -5.46 20.17
CA TYR A 421 -6.81 -6.62 20.43
C TYR A 421 -7.12 -7.45 19.19
N PHE A 422 -7.27 -6.82 18.02
CA PHE A 422 -7.81 -7.50 16.83
C PHE A 422 -6.81 -7.66 15.69
N PHE A 423 -5.79 -6.80 15.59
CA PHE A 423 -4.90 -6.74 14.42
C PHE A 423 -3.42 -6.93 14.76
N ASN A 424 -3.13 -7.41 15.96
CA ASN A 424 -1.78 -7.70 16.41
C ASN A 424 -1.49 -9.20 16.29
N SER A 425 -1.26 -9.67 15.07
CA SER A 425 -0.79 -11.04 14.80
C SER A 425 0.70 -11.11 15.13
N MET A 426 1.06 -11.81 16.21
CA MET A 426 2.45 -12.13 16.51
C MET A 426 2.61 -13.65 16.60
N ASP A 427 3.42 -14.17 15.68
CA ASP A 427 3.88 -15.56 15.68
C ASP A 427 5.07 -15.70 16.63
N ASP A 428 4.87 -15.49 17.95
CA ASP A 428 5.96 -15.80 18.89
C ASP A 428 6.02 -17.33 19.07
N VAL A 429 6.95 -17.98 18.38
CA VAL A 429 7.38 -19.35 18.68
C VAL A 429 8.54 -19.24 19.69
N ASN A 430 8.36 -19.78 20.89
CA ASN A 430 9.36 -19.89 21.99
C ASN A 430 9.71 -18.61 22.79
N ARG A 431 8.76 -18.09 23.58
CA ARG A 431 9.04 -17.09 24.63
C ARG A 431 8.42 -17.48 25.97
N LEU A 432 9.06 -17.07 27.07
CA LEU A 432 8.63 -17.36 28.45
C LEU A 432 7.29 -16.68 28.78
N PHE A 433 6.46 -17.36 29.57
CA PHE A 433 5.18 -16.83 30.07
C PHE A 433 5.40 -15.48 30.77
N LEU A 434 4.63 -14.46 30.37
CA LEU A 434 4.70 -13.05 30.78
C LEU A 434 5.99 -12.28 30.42
N PHE A 435 7.00 -12.96 29.87
CA PHE A 435 8.26 -12.34 29.41
C PHE A 435 8.35 -12.41 27.89
N ASN A 436 7.38 -11.79 27.23
CA ASN A 436 7.29 -11.69 25.77
C ASN A 436 6.79 -10.32 25.32
N GLU A 437 7.06 -9.99 24.06
CA GLU A 437 6.70 -8.69 23.47
C GLU A 437 5.19 -8.46 23.44
N ARG A 438 4.39 -9.51 23.19
CA ARG A 438 2.92 -9.45 23.25
C ARG A 438 2.45 -8.90 24.58
N PHE A 439 2.79 -9.59 25.67
CA PHE A 439 2.38 -9.19 27.01
C PHE A 439 2.91 -7.80 27.39
N ALA A 440 4.13 -7.45 26.96
CA ALA A 440 4.71 -6.14 27.19
C ALA A 440 3.86 -4.99 26.60
N LEU A 441 3.23 -5.17 25.43
CA LEU A 441 2.33 -4.18 24.84
C LEU A 441 1.04 -4.00 25.65
N TYR A 442 0.43 -5.10 26.09
CA TYR A 442 -0.76 -5.05 26.96
C TYR A 442 -0.45 -4.40 28.31
N LEU A 443 0.72 -4.72 28.89
CA LEU A 443 1.20 -4.11 30.13
C LEU A 443 1.44 -2.60 29.94
N LEU A 444 2.11 -2.21 28.86
CA LEU A 444 2.38 -0.80 28.55
C LEU A 444 1.08 0.02 28.40
N ALA A 445 0.11 -0.50 27.65
CA ALA A 445 -1.20 0.12 27.49
C ALA A 445 -1.93 0.26 28.84
N SER A 446 -1.93 -0.80 29.65
CA SER A 446 -2.53 -0.78 31.00
C SER A 446 -1.87 0.25 31.92
N VAL A 447 -0.54 0.38 31.89
CA VAL A 447 0.21 1.34 32.70
C VAL A 447 -0.14 2.77 32.31
N PHE A 448 -0.17 3.11 31.00
CA PHE A 448 -0.54 4.44 30.57
C PHE A 448 -2.01 4.78 30.90
N LEU A 449 -2.95 3.86 30.69
CA LEU A 449 -4.37 4.05 31.03
C LEU A 449 -4.57 4.24 32.54
N SER A 450 -3.88 3.45 33.36
CA SER A 450 -3.96 3.56 34.82
C SER A 450 -3.27 4.83 35.34
N GLY A 451 -2.12 5.19 34.76
CA GLY A 451 -1.37 6.40 35.12
C GLY A 451 -2.13 7.67 34.77
N THR A 452 -2.76 7.71 33.61
CA THR A 452 -3.60 8.85 33.18
C THR A 452 -4.82 9.02 34.08
N TYR A 453 -5.49 7.93 34.45
CA TYR A 453 -6.55 7.96 35.47
C TYR A 453 -6.03 8.46 36.83
N TYR A 454 -4.87 7.99 37.29
CA TYR A 454 -4.31 8.39 38.59
C TYR A 454 -4.04 9.90 38.69
N ILE A 455 -3.53 10.51 37.60
CA ILE A 455 -3.31 11.95 37.51
C ILE A 455 -4.64 12.72 37.48
N GLN A 456 -5.68 12.15 36.85
CA GLN A 456 -6.96 12.83 36.63
C GLN A 456 -7.99 12.63 37.76
N LYS A 457 -7.83 11.64 38.64
CA LYS A 457 -8.83 11.24 39.65
C LYS A 457 -9.28 12.35 40.61
N ASN A 458 -8.43 13.36 40.84
CA ASN A 458 -8.69 14.47 41.76
C ASN A 458 -9.27 15.72 41.08
N LYS A 459 -9.46 15.69 39.75
CA LYS A 459 -10.00 16.80 38.97
C LYS A 459 -11.47 16.55 38.60
N ASN A 460 -12.28 17.61 38.55
CA ASN A 460 -13.72 17.54 38.24
C ASN A 460 -13.96 17.22 36.74
N PHE A 461 -13.81 15.96 36.33
CA PHE A 461 -13.87 15.54 34.92
C PHE A 461 -14.92 14.47 34.59
N SER A 462 -15.09 14.23 33.28
CA SER A 462 -16.14 13.42 32.63
C SER A 462 -16.22 12.00 33.17
N LYS A 463 -17.42 11.39 33.13
CA LYS A 463 -17.63 9.96 33.44
C LYS A 463 -16.75 9.04 32.59
N PHE A 464 -16.40 9.46 31.37
CA PHE A 464 -15.58 8.68 30.42
C PHE A 464 -14.13 8.50 30.89
N ASP A 465 -13.55 9.51 31.55
CA ASP A 465 -12.15 9.47 32.03
C ASP A 465 -11.99 8.46 33.19
N ARG A 466 -13.08 8.19 33.93
CA ARG A 466 -13.14 7.08 34.90
C ARG A 466 -13.18 5.71 34.23
N GLY A 467 -13.45 5.64 32.93
CA GLY A 467 -13.38 4.42 32.13
C GLY A 467 -11.96 3.91 31.93
N PHE A 468 -10.95 4.80 31.90
CA PHE A 468 -9.55 4.41 31.64
C PHE A 468 -9.00 3.39 32.64
N ILE A 469 -9.36 3.48 33.94
CA ILE A 469 -8.91 2.48 34.92
C ILE A 469 -9.52 1.10 34.64
N PHE A 470 -10.80 1.04 34.23
CA PHE A 470 -11.44 -0.23 33.89
C PHE A 470 -10.90 -0.79 32.57
N MET A 471 -10.65 0.07 31.59
CA MET A 471 -9.98 -0.31 30.34
C MET A 471 -8.58 -0.86 30.63
N GLY A 472 -7.76 -0.18 31.42
CA GLY A 472 -6.40 -0.66 31.76
C GLY A 472 -6.40 -1.99 32.50
N ILE A 473 -7.32 -2.17 33.45
CA ILE A 473 -7.50 -3.46 34.15
C ILE A 473 -7.91 -4.56 33.16
N PHE A 474 -8.87 -4.28 32.29
CA PHE A 474 -9.33 -5.22 31.27
C PHE A 474 -8.21 -5.58 30.28
N THR A 475 -7.45 -4.58 29.79
CA THR A 475 -6.28 -4.77 28.93
C THR A 475 -5.25 -5.69 29.59
N LEU A 476 -4.98 -5.50 30.89
CA LEU A 476 -4.02 -6.33 31.61
C LEU A 476 -4.46 -7.79 31.71
N ILE A 477 -5.73 -8.03 32.06
CA ILE A 477 -6.31 -9.39 32.11
C ILE A 477 -6.28 -10.02 30.71
N LEU A 478 -6.72 -9.31 29.68
CA LEU A 478 -6.69 -9.80 28.31
C LEU A 478 -5.28 -10.16 27.86
N GLY A 479 -4.27 -9.35 28.19
CA GLY A 479 -2.87 -9.65 27.89
C GLY A 479 -2.42 -10.98 28.48
N THR A 480 -2.73 -11.24 29.76
CA THR A 480 -2.41 -12.54 30.39
C THR A 480 -3.18 -13.71 29.80
N LEU A 481 -4.46 -13.55 29.45
CA LEU A 481 -5.26 -14.60 28.82
C LEU A 481 -4.76 -14.90 27.41
N SER A 482 -4.41 -13.85 26.64
CA SER A 482 -3.81 -13.98 25.32
C SER A 482 -2.49 -14.75 25.41
N ASP A 483 -1.68 -14.49 26.44
CA ASP A 483 -0.42 -15.20 26.63
C ASP A 483 -0.65 -16.68 26.95
N VAL A 484 -1.59 -17.01 27.86
CA VAL A 484 -2.00 -18.40 28.12
C VAL A 484 -2.45 -19.11 26.84
N TYR A 485 -3.18 -18.43 25.95
CA TYR A 485 -3.64 -19.03 24.69
C TYR A 485 -2.50 -19.52 23.81
N HIS A 486 -1.40 -18.76 23.75
CA HIS A 486 -0.27 -19.03 22.89
C HIS A 486 0.85 -19.85 23.55
N THR A 487 1.05 -19.74 24.87
CA THR A 487 2.05 -20.54 25.59
C THR A 487 1.57 -21.97 25.79
N VAL A 488 0.28 -22.17 26.12
CA VAL A 488 -0.26 -23.48 26.49
C VAL A 488 -0.94 -24.12 25.28
N HIS A 489 -0.21 -25.03 24.63
CA HIS A 489 -0.66 -25.69 23.40
C HIS A 489 -1.78 -26.71 23.66
N ASN A 490 -1.72 -27.40 24.81
CA ASN A 490 -2.73 -28.40 25.15
C ASN A 490 -4.03 -27.72 25.59
N GLU A 491 -5.12 -28.02 24.88
CA GLU A 491 -6.43 -27.41 25.07
C GLU A 491 -6.96 -27.53 26.50
N HIS A 492 -6.75 -28.68 27.15
CA HIS A 492 -7.21 -28.92 28.52
C HIS A 492 -6.50 -28.01 29.52
N TYR A 493 -5.16 -27.98 29.48
CA TYR A 493 -4.36 -27.12 30.36
C TYR A 493 -4.55 -25.64 30.06
N ARG A 494 -4.81 -25.28 28.80
CA ARG A 494 -5.12 -23.90 28.39
C ARG A 494 -6.44 -23.43 29.01
N ASN A 495 -7.47 -24.27 28.97
CA ASN A 495 -8.75 -23.93 29.57
C ASN A 495 -8.64 -23.77 31.10
N LEU A 496 -7.89 -24.64 31.77
CA LEU A 496 -7.57 -24.49 33.20
C LEU A 496 -6.78 -23.20 33.48
N GLY A 497 -5.79 -22.89 32.63
CA GLY A 497 -4.98 -21.68 32.71
C GLY A 497 -5.82 -20.39 32.72
N TYR A 498 -6.85 -20.30 31.88
CA TYR A 498 -7.79 -19.17 31.90
C TYR A 498 -8.51 -19.01 33.24
N SER A 499 -8.96 -20.12 33.84
CA SER A 499 -9.66 -20.09 35.13
C SER A 499 -8.70 -19.67 36.27
N TYR A 500 -7.45 -20.14 36.25
CA TYR A 500 -6.43 -19.69 37.20
C TYR A 500 -6.08 -18.22 37.08
N VAL A 501 -5.93 -17.70 35.85
CA VAL A 501 -5.66 -16.27 35.61
C VAL A 501 -6.80 -15.41 36.15
N LEU A 502 -8.05 -15.75 35.83
CA LEU A 502 -9.22 -15.00 36.32
C LEU A 502 -9.33 -15.07 37.86
N ALA A 503 -9.09 -16.23 38.48
CA ALA A 503 -9.09 -16.38 39.93
C ALA A 503 -7.99 -15.56 40.61
N PHE A 504 -6.79 -15.55 40.03
CA PHE A 504 -5.67 -14.75 40.51
C PHE A 504 -6.01 -13.26 40.50
N TYR A 505 -6.49 -12.72 39.37
CA TYR A 505 -6.86 -11.30 39.26
C TYR A 505 -8.05 -10.93 40.16
N ALA A 506 -9.06 -11.79 40.28
CA ALA A 506 -10.18 -11.60 41.20
C ALA A 506 -9.68 -11.45 42.65
N SER A 507 -8.84 -12.38 43.11
CA SER A 507 -8.27 -12.37 44.46
C SER A 507 -7.40 -11.12 44.68
N LEU A 508 -6.49 -10.84 43.73
CA LEU A 508 -5.57 -9.70 43.80
C LEU A 508 -6.33 -8.36 43.89
N PHE A 509 -7.34 -8.15 43.04
CA PHE A 509 -8.10 -6.89 43.02
C PHE A 509 -9.03 -6.73 44.21
N LEU A 510 -9.64 -7.81 44.71
CA LEU A 510 -10.44 -7.74 45.93
C LEU A 510 -9.55 -7.45 47.14
N PHE A 511 -8.43 -8.19 47.30
CA PHE A 511 -7.52 -8.00 48.42
C PHE A 511 -6.94 -6.58 48.44
N THR A 512 -6.39 -6.11 47.32
CA THR A 512 -5.86 -4.74 47.21
C THR A 512 -6.94 -3.67 47.33
N GLY A 513 -8.12 -3.92 46.74
CA GLY A 513 -9.26 -3.01 46.80
C GLY A 513 -9.84 -2.83 48.19
N PHE A 514 -9.85 -3.87 49.03
CA PHE A 514 -10.24 -3.77 50.45
C PHE A 514 -9.12 -3.19 51.30
N LYS A 515 -7.87 -3.66 51.15
CA LYS A 515 -6.71 -3.19 51.93
C LYS A 515 -6.44 -1.69 51.77
N TYR A 516 -6.56 -1.16 50.55
CA TYR A 516 -6.32 0.25 50.25
C TYR A 516 -7.60 1.06 49.98
N SER A 517 -8.78 0.48 50.26
CA SER A 517 -10.10 1.11 50.05
C SER A 517 -10.41 1.60 48.63
N PHE A 518 -9.66 1.18 47.61
CA PHE A 518 -9.88 1.57 46.22
C PHE A 518 -11.19 0.99 45.65
N LYS A 519 -12.19 1.85 45.44
CA LYS A 519 -13.53 1.46 44.94
C LYS A 519 -13.47 0.77 43.57
N SER A 520 -12.64 1.27 42.64
CA SER A 520 -12.55 0.72 41.28
C SER A 520 -12.02 -0.72 41.26
N LEU A 521 -11.02 -1.03 42.08
CA LEU A 521 -10.46 -2.39 42.20
C LEU A 521 -11.45 -3.37 42.83
N ARG A 522 -12.24 -2.94 43.83
CA ARG A 522 -13.30 -3.78 44.41
C ARG A 522 -14.38 -4.15 43.39
N ILE A 523 -14.82 -3.19 42.59
CA ILE A 523 -15.81 -3.43 41.53
C ILE A 523 -15.21 -4.35 40.45
N ALA A 524 -13.98 -4.09 40.00
CA ALA A 524 -13.31 -4.93 39.02
C ALA A 524 -13.13 -6.37 39.52
N GLY A 525 -12.67 -6.56 40.75
CA GLY A 525 -12.52 -7.89 41.36
C GLY A 525 -13.85 -8.65 41.47
N ALA A 526 -14.94 -7.96 41.81
CA ALA A 526 -16.28 -8.57 41.83
C ALA A 526 -16.76 -8.99 40.43
N LEU A 527 -16.54 -8.16 39.40
CA LEU A 527 -16.88 -8.48 38.01
C LEU A 527 -16.07 -9.67 37.48
N VAL A 528 -14.76 -9.69 37.72
CA VAL A 528 -13.89 -10.81 37.31
C VAL A 528 -14.31 -12.10 38.03
N SER A 529 -14.67 -12.02 39.32
CA SER A 529 -15.21 -13.15 40.07
C SER A 529 -16.52 -13.68 39.45
N MET A 530 -17.40 -12.77 39.03
CA MET A 530 -18.65 -13.15 38.35
C MET A 530 -18.37 -13.86 37.01
N ILE A 531 -17.40 -13.38 36.21
CA ILE A 531 -17.00 -14.03 34.95
C ILE A 531 -16.41 -15.41 35.21
N LEU A 532 -15.53 -15.54 36.21
CA LEU A 532 -14.94 -16.83 36.61
C LEU A 532 -16.02 -17.84 37.00
N VAL A 533 -16.96 -17.43 37.85
CA VAL A 533 -18.09 -18.26 38.27
C VAL A 533 -18.96 -18.63 37.06
N GLY A 534 -19.27 -17.67 36.20
CA GLY A 534 -20.03 -17.91 34.96
C GLY A 534 -19.35 -18.93 34.05
N LYS A 535 -18.04 -18.79 33.79
CA LYS A 535 -17.26 -19.74 32.99
C LYS A 535 -17.29 -21.15 33.62
N LEU A 536 -17.10 -21.22 34.94
CA LEU A 536 -17.14 -22.48 35.67
C LEU A 536 -18.48 -23.20 35.44
N TYR A 537 -19.59 -22.46 35.42
CA TYR A 537 -20.94 -23.02 35.26
C TYR A 537 -21.37 -23.33 33.83
N PHE A 538 -21.07 -22.45 32.88
CA PHE A 538 -21.54 -22.62 31.49
C PHE A 538 -20.59 -23.45 30.64
N TYR A 539 -19.31 -23.53 31.00
CA TYR A 539 -18.30 -24.24 30.23
C TYR A 539 -17.67 -25.38 31.02
N ASP A 540 -17.01 -25.10 32.16
CA ASP A 540 -16.19 -26.10 32.84
C ASP A 540 -17.04 -27.27 33.39
N ILE A 541 -18.20 -27.00 34.02
CA ILE A 541 -19.13 -28.04 34.51
C ILE A 541 -19.69 -28.91 33.38
N TRP A 542 -19.84 -28.39 32.17
CA TRP A 542 -20.37 -29.14 31.02
C TRP A 542 -19.35 -30.11 30.43
N THR A 543 -18.05 -29.88 30.70
CA THR A 543 -16.93 -30.75 30.29
C THR A 543 -16.60 -31.86 31.31
N MET A 544 -17.20 -31.84 32.50
CA MET A 544 -16.96 -32.82 33.56
C MET A 544 -17.89 -34.05 33.46
N SER A 545 -17.55 -35.11 34.23
CA SER A 545 -18.32 -36.34 34.27
C SER A 545 -19.79 -36.10 34.69
N LYS A 546 -20.70 -36.93 34.16
CA LYS A 546 -22.16 -36.75 34.27
C LYS A 546 -22.68 -36.57 35.71
N ILE A 547 -21.97 -37.12 36.70
CA ILE A 547 -22.35 -37.06 38.12
C ILE A 547 -22.07 -35.69 38.75
N VAL A 548 -20.93 -35.06 38.44
CA VAL A 548 -20.56 -33.73 38.98
C VAL A 548 -21.49 -32.64 38.45
N ARG A 549 -21.94 -32.78 37.20
CA ARG A 549 -22.87 -31.87 36.52
C ARG A 549 -24.26 -31.82 37.14
N ILE A 550 -24.75 -32.94 37.67
CA ILE A 550 -26.08 -33.03 38.32
C ILE A 550 -26.05 -32.33 39.68
N ILE A 551 -24.99 -32.53 40.47
CA ILE A 551 -24.85 -31.96 41.81
C ILE A 551 -24.67 -30.44 41.74
N ALA A 552 -23.86 -29.94 40.80
CA ALA A 552 -23.63 -28.50 40.62
C ALA A 552 -24.85 -27.75 40.01
N GLY A 553 -25.67 -28.43 39.20
CA GLY A 553 -26.91 -27.85 38.67
C GLY A 553 -27.98 -27.62 39.74
N PHE A 554 -28.07 -28.52 40.73
CA PHE A 554 -29.07 -28.45 41.80
C PHE A 554 -28.80 -27.33 42.81
N THR A 555 -27.53 -27.12 43.18
CA THR A 555 -27.12 -26.08 44.14
C THR A 555 -27.28 -24.67 43.57
N LEU A 556 -27.09 -24.51 42.26
CA LEU A 556 -27.22 -23.22 41.57
C LEU A 556 -28.67 -22.83 41.25
N GLY A 557 -29.51 -23.80 40.90
CA GLY A 557 -30.94 -23.57 40.65
C GLY A 557 -31.62 -22.94 41.87
N LEU A 558 -31.25 -23.40 43.07
CA LEU A 558 -31.67 -22.80 44.34
C LEU A 558 -31.16 -21.36 44.51
N GLY A 559 -29.90 -21.09 44.10
CA GLY A 559 -29.28 -19.77 44.18
C GLY A 559 -29.94 -18.72 43.28
N PHE A 560 -30.31 -19.08 42.05
CA PHE A 560 -31.02 -18.16 41.15
C PHE A 560 -32.46 -17.89 41.58
N ILE A 561 -33.13 -18.87 42.17
CA ILE A 561 -34.46 -18.67 42.78
C ILE A 561 -34.37 -17.65 43.93
N LEU A 562 -33.34 -17.74 44.77
CA LEU A 562 -33.10 -16.79 45.86
C LEU A 562 -32.74 -15.38 45.36
N ILE A 563 -31.95 -15.26 44.28
CA ILE A 563 -31.60 -13.98 43.65
C ILE A 563 -32.80 -13.35 42.94
N SER A 564 -33.65 -14.15 42.27
CA SER A 564 -34.89 -13.70 41.63
C SER A 564 -35.88 -13.12 42.64
N VAL A 565 -36.02 -13.78 43.80
CA VAL A 565 -36.85 -13.29 44.92
C VAL A 565 -36.27 -12.02 45.54
N TYR A 566 -34.94 -11.88 45.58
CA TYR A 566 -34.27 -10.65 46.05
C TYR A 566 -34.43 -9.46 45.08
N TYR A 567 -34.41 -9.72 43.77
CA TYR A 567 -34.57 -8.71 42.71
C TYR A 567 -36.00 -8.15 42.65
N GLN A 568 -37.01 -8.98 42.92
CA GLN A 568 -38.41 -8.53 43.01
C GLN A 568 -38.66 -7.60 44.20
N LYS A 569 -37.84 -7.66 45.26
CA LYS A 569 -37.99 -6.85 46.48
C LYS A 569 -37.47 -5.39 46.35
N PHE A 570 -36.90 -5.00 45.20
CA PHE A 570 -36.37 -3.64 44.96
C PHE A 570 -36.86 -2.99 43.66
N LYS A 571 -38.01 -3.44 43.13
CA LYS A 571 -38.52 -3.02 41.81
C LYS A 571 -39.15 -1.61 41.77
N GLU A 572 -39.39 -0.94 42.89
CA GLU A 572 -40.08 0.37 42.90
C GLU A 572 -39.18 1.61 43.05
N LYS A 573 -37.92 1.58 42.57
CA LYS A 573 -37.09 2.81 42.60
C LYS A 573 -36.13 3.04 41.44
N LEU A 574 -36.49 2.62 40.23
CA LEU A 574 -35.75 2.98 39.02
C LEU A 574 -36.68 3.24 37.83
N ALA A 575 -37.18 4.47 37.73
CA ALA A 575 -37.70 5.05 36.49
C ALA A 575 -37.11 6.46 36.32
N ASN A 576 -36.07 6.55 35.49
CA ASN A 576 -35.81 7.62 34.51
C ASN A 576 -34.34 7.65 34.09
N TYR A 577 -34.05 7.18 32.87
CA TYR A 577 -33.15 7.92 31.99
C TYR A 577 -33.39 7.53 30.53
N GLN A 578 -33.88 8.51 29.77
CA GLN A 578 -34.14 8.48 28.35
C GLN A 578 -32.99 9.24 27.67
N ASN A 579 -32.14 8.52 26.94
CA ASN A 579 -31.41 8.94 25.73
C ASN A 579 -30.17 8.06 25.54
N SER A 580 -30.15 7.32 24.44
CA SER A 580 -28.95 7.18 23.62
C SER A 580 -29.37 6.67 22.25
N SER A 581 -29.58 7.63 21.34
CA SER A 581 -29.31 7.50 19.92
C SER A 581 -27.87 7.03 19.71
N GLY A 582 -27.65 5.72 19.81
CA GLY A 582 -26.35 5.08 19.61
C GLY A 582 -26.45 3.75 18.87
N PHE A 583 -27.62 3.41 18.35
CA PHE A 583 -27.88 2.14 17.65
C PHE A 583 -28.11 2.29 16.13
N LEU A 584 -27.94 3.51 15.61
CA LEU A 584 -27.94 3.81 14.16
C LEU A 584 -26.60 4.36 13.66
N LEU A 585 -25.52 4.08 14.41
CA LEU A 585 -24.13 4.43 14.04
C LEU A 585 -23.24 3.19 13.93
N LEU A 586 -23.84 2.00 13.94
CA LEU A 586 -23.19 0.70 13.76
C LEU A 586 -23.62 0.00 12.45
N LEU A 587 -24.41 0.69 11.62
CA LEU A 587 -24.89 0.19 10.32
C LEU A 587 -24.45 1.07 9.14
N PHE A 588 -23.42 1.91 9.34
CA PHE A 588 -22.79 2.71 8.27
C PHE A 588 -21.27 2.49 8.13
N VAL A 589 -20.71 1.52 8.87
CA VAL A 589 -19.27 1.15 8.81
C VAL A 589 -19.05 -0.20 8.10
N LEU A 590 -20.12 -0.84 7.60
CA LEU A 590 -20.07 -2.12 6.89
C LEU A 590 -20.46 -2.04 5.40
N PHE A 591 -20.41 -0.86 4.78
CA PHE A 591 -20.65 -0.72 3.33
C PHE A 591 -19.75 0.34 2.68
N GLY A 592 -18.44 0.23 2.91
CA GLY A 592 -17.41 1.08 2.30
C GLY A 592 -16.07 0.37 2.11
N SER A 593 -16.10 -0.94 1.89
CA SER A 593 -14.91 -1.71 1.52
C SER A 593 -15.27 -2.63 0.38
N PHE A 594 -15.40 -2.07 -0.82
CA PHE A 594 -15.13 -2.71 -2.10
C PHE A 594 -15.03 -1.60 -3.15
N VAL A 595 -14.12 -1.77 -4.13
CA VAL A 595 -13.75 -0.81 -5.20
C VAL A 595 -12.71 0.22 -4.69
N VAL A 596 -11.41 0.20 -5.04
CA VAL A 596 -10.70 -0.05 -6.31
C VAL A 596 -9.35 -0.71 -6.01
N SER A 597 -9.07 -1.86 -6.64
CA SER A 597 -7.71 -2.27 -6.99
C SER A 597 -7.39 -1.62 -8.33
N PRO A 598 -6.29 -0.87 -8.48
CA PRO A 598 -5.73 -0.64 -9.80
C PRO A 598 -4.94 -1.90 -10.16
N PHE A 599 -5.42 -2.62 -11.18
CA PHE A 599 -4.56 -3.42 -12.03
C PHE A 599 -3.55 -2.46 -12.68
N SER A 600 -2.27 -2.59 -12.33
CA SER A 600 -1.20 -1.90 -13.04
C SER A 600 -0.95 -2.59 -14.38
N PRO A 601 -0.93 -1.87 -15.52
CA PRO A 601 -0.35 -2.42 -16.73
C PRO A 601 1.18 -2.48 -16.60
N LEU A 602 1.75 -3.57 -17.11
CA LEU A 602 3.19 -3.83 -17.20
C LEU A 602 3.82 -2.89 -18.24
N GLU A 603 4.40 -1.78 -17.81
CA GLU A 603 5.38 -1.04 -18.61
C GLU A 603 6.78 -1.20 -18.01
N ALA A 604 7.76 -1.49 -18.87
CA ALA A 604 9.16 -1.67 -18.51
C ALA A 604 9.80 -0.39 -17.96
N GLU A 605 10.46 -0.51 -16.80
CA GLU A 605 11.16 0.56 -16.10
C GLU A 605 12.45 0.98 -16.84
N THR A 606 12.75 2.29 -16.86
CA THR A 606 14.04 2.83 -17.33
C THR A 606 15.10 2.55 -16.28
N ILE A 607 16.21 1.90 -16.65
CA ILE A 607 17.18 1.45 -15.66
C ILE A 607 18.37 2.40 -15.51
N ASN A 608 18.74 2.70 -14.28
CA ASN A 608 19.99 3.40 -13.98
C ASN A 608 21.15 2.41 -14.07
N THR A 609 21.94 2.49 -15.14
CA THR A 609 23.06 1.59 -15.39
C THR A 609 24.28 1.89 -14.53
N LYS A 610 24.37 3.05 -13.86
CA LYS A 610 25.55 3.48 -13.09
C LYS A 610 25.88 2.60 -11.88
N GLY A 611 24.91 1.85 -11.37
CA GLY A 611 25.08 0.93 -10.24
C GLY A 611 25.68 -0.43 -10.62
N TYR A 612 25.77 -0.75 -11.92
CA TYR A 612 26.28 -2.04 -12.42
C TYR A 612 27.70 -1.90 -12.90
N ARG A 613 28.57 -2.80 -12.45
CA ARG A 613 30.02 -2.73 -12.73
C ARG A 613 30.39 -3.23 -14.12
N TYR A 614 29.68 -4.23 -14.63
CA TYR A 614 30.01 -4.88 -15.90
C TYR A 614 28.80 -4.90 -16.84
N TYR A 615 29.06 -4.96 -18.14
CA TYR A 615 28.05 -5.23 -19.14
C TYR A 615 28.61 -6.07 -20.31
N LYS A 616 27.72 -6.82 -20.97
CA LYS A 616 27.99 -7.54 -22.23
C LYS A 616 26.95 -7.17 -23.29
N GLU A 617 27.39 -7.04 -24.54
CA GLU A 617 26.50 -6.80 -25.69
C GLU A 617 25.87 -8.12 -26.18
N ILE A 618 24.61 -8.07 -26.60
CA ILE A 618 23.86 -9.22 -27.11
C ILE A 618 23.58 -9.00 -28.60
N LYS A 619 24.02 -9.93 -29.46
CA LYS A 619 23.73 -9.92 -30.91
C LYS A 619 22.72 -10.98 -31.29
N ILE A 620 21.72 -10.60 -32.07
CA ILE A 620 20.65 -11.51 -32.55
C ILE A 620 20.88 -11.76 -34.06
N PRO A 621 20.94 -13.02 -34.51
CA PRO A 621 21.05 -13.34 -35.94
C PRO A 621 19.84 -12.85 -36.75
N LYS A 622 20.06 -12.52 -38.03
CA LYS A 622 19.03 -11.98 -38.94
C LYS A 622 17.90 -13.01 -39.18
N ILE A 623 16.66 -12.63 -38.87
CA ILE A 623 15.49 -13.50 -38.96
C ILE A 623 14.97 -13.53 -40.41
N SER A 624 14.96 -14.69 -41.07
CA SER A 624 14.30 -14.84 -42.39
C SER A 624 12.82 -15.19 -42.21
N ARG A 625 11.92 -14.24 -42.48
CA ARG A 625 10.48 -14.51 -42.61
C ARG A 625 10.20 -15.30 -43.88
N LYS A 626 10.18 -16.63 -43.81
CA LYS A 626 9.61 -17.47 -44.88
C LYS A 626 8.39 -18.24 -44.36
N GLY A 627 7.20 -17.71 -44.68
CA GLY A 627 5.99 -18.52 -44.89
C GLY A 627 5.02 -18.72 -43.72
N VAL A 628 4.74 -17.73 -42.88
CA VAL A 628 3.62 -17.80 -41.90
C VAL A 628 2.90 -16.45 -41.79
N ALA A 629 1.57 -16.48 -41.69
CA ALA A 629 0.63 -15.36 -41.78
C ALA A 629 0.71 -14.35 -40.62
N GLU A 630 0.20 -13.14 -40.90
CA GLU A 630 0.10 -11.97 -40.01
C GLU A 630 -0.89 -12.22 -38.86
N GLU A 631 -0.41 -12.75 -37.74
CA GLU A 631 -0.97 -12.53 -36.40
C GLU A 631 0.20 -12.20 -35.44
N ASP A 632 -0.09 -11.40 -34.41
CA ASP A 632 0.82 -10.80 -33.41
C ASP A 632 1.73 -11.80 -32.66
N ASN A 633 2.65 -12.44 -33.37
CA ASN A 633 3.59 -13.37 -32.77
C ASN A 633 4.77 -12.62 -32.17
N VAL A 634 4.79 -12.55 -30.84
CA VAL A 634 5.92 -12.07 -30.03
C VAL A 634 7.09 -13.04 -30.22
N PHE A 635 8.24 -12.54 -30.71
CA PHE A 635 9.46 -13.35 -30.83
C PHE A 635 10.20 -13.38 -29.50
N TYR A 636 10.92 -14.46 -29.20
CA TYR A 636 11.74 -14.56 -28.00
C TYR A 636 13.21 -14.78 -28.34
N GLY A 637 14.07 -14.00 -27.68
CA GLY A 637 15.51 -14.19 -27.66
C GLY A 637 15.91 -15.18 -26.57
N LYS A 638 16.86 -16.06 -26.88
CA LYS A 638 17.40 -17.05 -25.96
C LYS A 638 18.91 -16.89 -25.86
N ILE A 639 19.45 -16.79 -24.64
CA ILE A 639 20.87 -16.62 -24.36
C ILE A 639 21.32 -17.67 -23.36
N LYS A 640 22.40 -18.39 -23.64
CA LYS A 640 23.08 -19.22 -22.63
C LYS A 640 24.08 -18.35 -21.87
N LEU A 641 23.98 -18.34 -20.54
CA LEU A 641 24.92 -17.58 -19.72
C LEU A 641 26.30 -18.23 -19.75
N ASP A 642 27.31 -17.38 -19.88
CA ASP A 642 28.70 -17.77 -19.79
C ASP A 642 29.24 -17.67 -18.35
N GLU A 643 30.46 -18.14 -18.16
CA GLU A 643 31.07 -18.26 -16.85
C GLU A 643 31.26 -16.91 -16.16
N ASP A 644 31.56 -15.83 -16.89
CA ASP A 644 31.84 -14.51 -16.31
C ASP A 644 30.57 -13.90 -15.67
N ILE A 645 29.43 -13.98 -16.35
CA ILE A 645 28.15 -13.48 -15.82
C ILE A 645 27.80 -14.26 -14.56
N VAL A 646 27.93 -15.59 -14.57
CA VAL A 646 27.56 -16.44 -13.43
C VAL A 646 28.51 -16.25 -12.24
N ARG A 647 29.80 -15.96 -12.48
CA ARG A 647 30.79 -15.69 -11.42
C ARG A 647 30.59 -14.33 -10.74
N HIS A 648 30.12 -13.34 -11.50
CA HIS A 648 29.99 -11.96 -11.03
C HIS A 648 28.54 -11.53 -10.75
N SER A 649 27.54 -12.43 -10.83
CA SER A 649 26.15 -12.04 -10.60
C SER A 649 25.24 -13.20 -10.17
N GLY A 650 24.35 -12.91 -9.21
CA GLY A 650 23.16 -13.71 -8.93
C GLY A 650 21.97 -13.29 -9.81
N ILE A 651 20.88 -14.07 -9.79
CA ILE A 651 19.67 -13.79 -10.59
C ILE A 651 19.09 -12.38 -10.35
N ASN A 652 19.24 -11.86 -9.12
CA ASN A 652 18.74 -10.55 -8.71
C ASN A 652 19.52 -9.37 -9.31
N ASP A 653 20.73 -9.60 -9.79
CA ASP A 653 21.68 -8.57 -10.24
C ASP A 653 21.73 -8.46 -11.78
N ARG A 654 21.03 -9.32 -12.51
CA ARG A 654 21.06 -9.33 -13.97
C ARG A 654 19.99 -8.41 -14.53
N ARG A 655 20.31 -7.59 -15.53
CA ARG A 655 19.36 -6.73 -16.23
C ARG A 655 19.63 -6.73 -17.73
N ILE A 656 18.67 -7.21 -18.53
CA ILE A 656 18.70 -7.04 -19.98
C ILE A 656 18.13 -5.66 -20.29
N VAL A 657 18.85 -4.86 -21.07
CA VAL A 657 18.51 -3.48 -21.40
C VAL A 657 18.52 -3.30 -22.91
N HIS A 658 17.46 -2.69 -23.43
CA HIS A 658 17.33 -2.25 -24.82
C HIS A 658 16.86 -0.80 -24.84
N ASN A 659 17.57 0.07 -25.56
CA ASN A 659 17.26 1.51 -25.62
C ASN A 659 17.07 2.16 -24.24
N GLY A 660 17.88 1.77 -23.24
CA GLY A 660 17.82 2.29 -21.86
C GLY A 660 16.67 1.76 -21.00
N ARG A 661 15.86 0.82 -21.49
CA ARG A 661 14.75 0.19 -20.74
C ARG A 661 15.05 -1.28 -20.43
N ALA A 662 14.66 -1.72 -19.24
CA ALA A 662 14.86 -3.10 -18.81
C ALA A 662 13.84 -4.03 -19.48
N ILE A 663 14.30 -5.13 -20.07
CA ILE A 663 13.44 -6.16 -20.67
C ILE A 663 13.22 -7.29 -19.64
N PRO A 664 11.98 -7.77 -19.44
CA PRO A 664 11.71 -8.91 -18.57
C PRO A 664 12.31 -10.20 -19.13
N PHE A 665 12.74 -11.10 -18.24
CA PHE A 665 13.32 -12.36 -18.65
C PHE A 665 13.01 -13.50 -17.68
N ILE A 666 13.05 -14.74 -18.17
CA ILE A 666 13.05 -15.97 -17.34
C ILE A 666 14.44 -16.58 -17.40
N SER A 667 14.96 -17.07 -16.27
CA SER A 667 16.18 -17.90 -16.20
C SER A 667 15.81 -19.36 -15.98
N ARG A 668 16.41 -20.30 -16.73
CA ARG A 668 16.19 -21.76 -16.60
C ARG A 668 17.53 -22.49 -16.59
N ASN A 669 17.62 -23.63 -15.92
CA ASN A 669 18.85 -24.44 -15.95
C ASN A 669 19.05 -25.12 -17.31
N THR A 670 20.28 -25.16 -17.80
CA THR A 670 20.63 -25.88 -19.02
C THR A 670 21.08 -27.31 -18.71
N PHE A 671 20.75 -28.22 -19.62
CA PHE A 671 21.26 -29.59 -19.62
C PHE A 671 22.41 -29.69 -20.61
N ALA A 672 23.43 -30.49 -20.29
CA ALA A 672 24.51 -30.75 -21.23
C ALA A 672 23.96 -31.58 -22.40
N ASN A 673 24.00 -31.03 -23.61
CA ASN A 673 23.73 -31.81 -24.81
C ASN A 673 24.94 -32.72 -25.08
N SER A 674 24.81 -34.01 -24.83
CA SER A 674 25.64 -35.02 -25.51
C SER A 674 24.82 -35.65 -26.63
N ASN A 675 25.33 -35.54 -27.87
CA ASN A 675 24.69 -36.10 -29.07
C ASN A 675 24.93 -37.62 -29.22
N ASP A 676 25.27 -38.32 -28.13
CA ASP A 676 25.70 -39.72 -28.16
C ASP A 676 24.51 -40.68 -28.07
N ALA A 677 23.45 -40.45 -28.85
CA ALA A 677 22.39 -41.44 -29.05
C ALA A 677 22.77 -42.34 -30.25
N GLY A 678 22.63 -43.65 -30.10
CA GLY A 678 22.98 -44.59 -31.15
C GLY A 678 22.42 -45.99 -30.95
N GLU A 679 22.68 -46.84 -31.94
CA GLU A 679 22.26 -48.24 -31.94
C GLU A 679 23.48 -49.15 -32.04
N VAL A 680 23.50 -50.23 -31.26
CA VAL A 680 24.55 -51.27 -31.36
C VAL A 680 23.90 -52.64 -31.50
N GLY A 681 24.53 -53.51 -32.28
CA GLY A 681 24.11 -54.91 -32.40
C GLY A 681 24.21 -55.65 -31.07
N VAL A 682 23.23 -56.49 -30.78
CA VAL A 682 23.19 -57.32 -29.57
C VAL A 682 23.61 -58.74 -29.91
N LYS A 683 24.37 -59.40 -29.04
CA LYS A 683 24.77 -60.80 -29.23
C LYS A 683 23.91 -61.71 -28.35
N LEU A 684 23.12 -62.58 -28.98
CA LEU A 684 22.43 -63.68 -28.31
C LEU A 684 23.44 -64.74 -27.87
N LEU A 685 23.43 -65.09 -26.58
CA LEU A 685 24.32 -66.08 -25.98
C LEU A 685 23.62 -67.41 -25.72
N PHE A 686 22.32 -67.36 -25.42
CA PHE A 686 21.54 -68.52 -25.00
C PHE A 686 20.08 -68.31 -25.37
N GLU A 687 19.45 -69.35 -25.91
CA GLU A 687 18.00 -69.45 -26.12
C GLU A 687 17.56 -70.85 -25.65
N GLU A 688 16.53 -70.90 -24.81
CA GLU A 688 15.92 -72.13 -24.34
C GLU A 688 14.41 -72.04 -24.47
N LYS A 689 13.81 -73.07 -25.06
CA LYS A 689 12.35 -73.23 -25.14
C LYS A 689 11.94 -74.27 -24.12
N ASN A 690 11.03 -73.89 -23.21
CA ASN A 690 10.47 -74.81 -22.24
C ASN A 690 9.24 -75.51 -22.84
N GLU A 691 9.31 -76.83 -23.02
CA GLU A 691 8.27 -77.62 -23.72
C GLU A 691 6.96 -77.73 -22.91
N ASP A 692 6.99 -77.59 -21.59
CA ASP A 692 5.82 -77.76 -20.73
C ASP A 692 4.94 -76.50 -20.57
N ASP A 693 5.51 -75.30 -20.76
CA ASP A 693 4.89 -74.03 -20.35
C ASP A 693 4.81 -72.98 -21.49
N ASN A 694 5.17 -73.37 -22.72
CA ASN A 694 5.25 -72.50 -23.91
C ASN A 694 6.06 -71.20 -23.71
N ASN A 695 7.02 -71.21 -22.78
CA ASN A 695 7.85 -70.05 -22.45
C ASN A 695 9.23 -70.17 -23.11
N ARG A 696 9.78 -69.03 -23.56
CA ARG A 696 11.17 -68.95 -24.06
C ARG A 696 12.01 -68.01 -23.24
N ILE A 697 13.26 -68.40 -23.00
CA ILE A 697 14.27 -67.63 -22.28
C ILE A 697 15.39 -67.26 -23.23
N TYR A 698 15.75 -65.98 -23.28
CA TYR A 698 16.85 -65.45 -24.06
C TYR A 698 17.87 -64.76 -23.15
N VAL A 699 19.16 -65.01 -23.36
CA VAL A 699 20.24 -64.27 -22.67
C VAL A 699 21.09 -63.54 -23.69
N LEU A 700 21.13 -62.21 -23.55
CA LEU A 700 21.80 -61.27 -24.44
C LEU A 700 23.00 -60.65 -23.73
N LYS A 701 24.09 -60.43 -24.48
CA LYS A 701 25.23 -59.63 -24.04
C LYS A 701 25.21 -58.26 -24.69
N LEU A 702 25.22 -57.22 -23.85
CA LEU A 702 25.29 -55.84 -24.28
C LEU A 702 26.75 -55.44 -24.53
N PRO A 703 27.07 -54.81 -25.68
CA PRO A 703 28.39 -54.25 -25.95
C PRO A 703 28.71 -53.04 -25.06
N LYS A 704 29.97 -52.58 -25.05
CA LYS A 704 30.35 -51.37 -24.31
C LYS A 704 29.88 -50.11 -25.06
N VAL A 705 29.21 -49.20 -24.35
CA VAL A 705 28.76 -47.89 -24.84
C VAL A 705 29.63 -46.76 -24.28
N PRO A 706 29.58 -45.53 -24.85
CA PRO A 706 30.31 -44.37 -24.36
C PRO A 706 30.11 -44.09 -22.86
N VAL A 707 31.11 -43.46 -22.23
CA VAL A 707 31.15 -43.23 -20.77
C VAL A 707 29.93 -42.46 -20.22
N LYS A 708 29.27 -41.65 -21.06
CA LYS A 708 28.09 -40.85 -20.73
C LYS A 708 26.81 -41.33 -21.42
N ALA A 709 26.68 -42.63 -21.68
CA ALA A 709 25.53 -43.22 -22.33
C ALA A 709 24.97 -44.42 -21.53
N GLN A 710 23.66 -44.61 -21.58
CA GLN A 710 22.95 -45.75 -21.00
C GLN A 710 22.01 -46.39 -22.01
N TYR A 711 21.82 -47.72 -21.90
CA TYR A 711 20.85 -48.42 -22.73
C TYR A 711 19.43 -47.99 -22.39
N SER A 712 18.58 -47.93 -23.42
CA SER A 712 17.20 -47.44 -23.32
C SER A 712 16.17 -48.44 -23.87
N SER A 713 16.50 -49.17 -24.93
CA SER A 713 15.62 -50.22 -25.47
C SER A 713 16.37 -51.26 -26.30
N ILE A 714 15.74 -52.41 -26.53
CA ILE A 714 16.15 -53.41 -27.52
C ILE A 714 15.03 -53.55 -28.55
N LEU A 715 15.39 -53.49 -29.83
CA LEU A 715 14.52 -53.73 -30.97
C LEU A 715 14.36 -55.23 -31.21
N VAL A 716 13.11 -55.68 -31.31
CA VAL A 716 12.73 -57.09 -31.39
C VAL A 716 11.81 -57.32 -32.59
N GLN A 717 11.99 -58.45 -33.27
CA GLN A 717 11.16 -58.84 -34.40
C GLN A 717 10.78 -60.33 -34.32
N GLY A 718 9.48 -60.61 -34.35
CA GLY A 718 8.91 -61.96 -34.51
C GLY A 718 8.43 -62.23 -35.93
N LEU A 719 8.22 -63.52 -36.26
CA LEU A 719 7.66 -63.95 -37.55
C LEU A 719 6.13 -63.81 -37.54
N GLY A 720 5.58 -63.12 -38.54
CA GLY A 720 4.12 -62.93 -38.70
C GLY A 720 3.52 -61.89 -37.74
N GLU A 721 2.22 -62.00 -37.50
CA GLU A 721 1.56 -61.25 -36.42
C GLU A 721 1.84 -61.93 -35.09
N TYR A 722 2.20 -61.15 -34.08
CA TYR A 722 2.48 -61.68 -32.75
C TYR A 722 2.08 -60.70 -31.67
N GLU A 723 1.78 -61.23 -30.49
CA GLU A 723 1.70 -60.52 -29.22
C GLU A 723 2.42 -61.37 -28.18
N VAL A 724 3.44 -60.81 -27.53
CA VAL A 724 4.27 -61.50 -26.54
C VAL A 724 4.41 -60.62 -25.32
N ASN A 725 4.12 -61.17 -24.13
CA ASN A 725 4.48 -60.52 -22.88
C ASN A 725 5.71 -61.20 -22.29
N GLY A 726 6.41 -60.47 -21.44
CA GLY A 726 7.61 -61.02 -20.85
C GLY A 726 8.19 -60.17 -19.73
N LYS A 727 9.26 -60.69 -19.16
CA LYS A 727 10.03 -60.08 -18.08
C LYS A 727 11.46 -59.87 -18.55
N ILE A 728 12.01 -58.71 -18.24
CA ILE A 728 13.42 -58.39 -18.50
C ILE A 728 14.19 -58.32 -17.17
N TYR A 729 15.30 -59.03 -17.13
CA TYR A 729 16.23 -59.12 -16.02
C TYR A 729 17.60 -58.59 -16.45
N LEU A 730 18.28 -57.88 -15.57
CA LEU A 730 19.58 -57.27 -15.81
C LEU A 730 20.61 -57.89 -14.86
N GLY A 731 21.82 -58.14 -15.35
CA GLY A 731 22.85 -58.79 -14.55
C GLY A 731 24.28 -58.40 -14.90
N LYS A 732 25.16 -58.50 -13.90
CA LYS A 732 26.61 -58.27 -14.06
C LYS A 732 27.32 -59.47 -14.66
N ASN A 733 26.84 -60.67 -14.32
CA ASN A 733 27.34 -61.95 -14.79
C ASN A 733 26.18 -62.86 -15.22
N PRO A 734 26.40 -63.78 -16.18
CA PRO A 734 25.34 -64.64 -16.71
C PRO A 734 24.91 -65.77 -15.76
N GLN A 735 25.67 -66.04 -14.68
CA GLN A 735 25.51 -67.25 -13.87
C GLN A 735 24.64 -67.10 -12.61
N ASP A 736 24.61 -65.96 -11.89
CA ASP A 736 23.85 -65.88 -10.61
C ASP A 736 23.52 -64.45 -10.05
N ASP A 737 23.53 -63.39 -10.86
CA ASP A 737 23.24 -62.02 -10.37
C ASP A 737 22.22 -61.31 -11.27
N TRP A 738 20.96 -61.75 -11.22
CA TRP A 738 19.86 -61.24 -12.04
C TRP A 738 18.87 -60.40 -11.23
N ARG A 739 18.72 -59.13 -11.61
CA ARG A 739 17.71 -58.19 -11.07
C ARG A 739 16.56 -58.06 -12.05
N LEU A 740 15.33 -58.36 -11.61
CA LEU A 740 14.13 -58.06 -12.40
C LEU A 740 14.03 -56.54 -12.59
N HIS A 741 14.01 -56.07 -13.85
CA HIS A 741 13.92 -54.65 -14.17
C HIS A 741 12.47 -54.25 -14.45
N SER A 742 11.81 -54.91 -15.41
CA SER A 742 10.44 -54.57 -15.82
C SER A 742 9.72 -55.74 -16.49
N GLN A 743 8.40 -55.59 -16.66
CA GLN A 743 7.60 -56.42 -17.55
C GLN A 743 7.36 -55.63 -18.85
N PHE A 744 7.27 -56.33 -19.99
CA PHE A 744 7.05 -55.72 -21.29
C PHE A 744 5.97 -56.46 -22.08
N LYS A 745 5.43 -55.77 -23.07
CA LYS A 745 4.50 -56.31 -24.07
C LYS A 745 4.92 -55.81 -25.45
N VAL A 746 5.23 -56.73 -26.35
CA VAL A 746 5.59 -56.44 -27.75
C VAL A 746 4.58 -57.10 -28.68
N TYR A 747 4.16 -56.39 -29.72
CA TYR A 747 3.17 -56.89 -30.65
C TYR A 747 3.35 -56.29 -32.03
N ASN A 748 2.87 -57.00 -33.05
CA ASN A 748 2.87 -56.54 -34.44
C ASN A 748 1.59 -57.04 -35.12
N TYR A 749 0.73 -56.12 -35.56
CA TYR A 749 -0.54 -56.40 -36.22
C TYR A 749 -0.55 -55.85 -37.66
N SER A 750 -1.25 -56.51 -38.58
CA SER A 750 -1.33 -56.18 -40.01
C SER A 750 -2.03 -54.84 -40.34
N GLY A 751 -2.41 -54.05 -39.33
CA GLY A 751 -2.98 -52.71 -39.44
C GLY A 751 -2.01 -51.54 -39.23
N GLY A 752 -0.73 -51.80 -38.96
CA GLY A 752 0.30 -50.76 -38.76
C GLY A 752 0.58 -50.38 -37.31
N ASP A 753 -0.20 -50.89 -36.35
CA ASP A 753 0.10 -50.78 -34.92
C ASP A 753 1.10 -51.87 -34.50
N ALA A 754 2.34 -51.45 -34.21
CA ALA A 754 3.41 -52.34 -33.75
C ALA A 754 4.21 -51.73 -32.59
N SER A 755 4.39 -52.51 -31.53
CA SER A 755 5.30 -52.22 -30.42
C SER A 755 6.44 -53.24 -30.46
N ASN A 756 7.53 -52.87 -31.13
CA ASN A 756 8.66 -53.76 -31.40
C ASN A 756 9.89 -53.46 -30.54
N GLN A 757 9.73 -52.69 -29.45
CA GLN A 757 10.83 -52.29 -28.58
C GLN A 757 10.57 -52.70 -27.14
N ILE A 758 11.55 -53.36 -26.53
CA ILE A 758 11.58 -53.65 -25.09
C ILE A 758 12.40 -52.56 -24.41
N GLY A 759 11.76 -51.70 -23.62
CA GLY A 759 12.43 -50.63 -22.87
C GLY A 759 13.07 -51.12 -21.57
N PHE A 760 14.30 -50.70 -21.29
CA PHE A 760 15.01 -50.97 -20.03
C PHE A 760 16.15 -49.99 -19.79
N GLU A 761 16.57 -49.84 -18.53
CA GLU A 761 17.71 -49.02 -18.11
C GLU A 761 18.75 -49.88 -17.39
N ALA A 762 19.89 -50.10 -18.05
CA ALA A 762 20.99 -50.87 -17.49
C ALA A 762 22.01 -49.99 -16.75
N GLN A 763 22.39 -50.41 -15.54
CA GLN A 763 23.53 -49.80 -14.83
C GLN A 763 24.84 -50.11 -15.55
N ARG A 764 25.86 -49.26 -15.35
CA ARG A 764 27.14 -49.33 -16.09
C ARG A 764 27.87 -50.69 -16.01
N ASN A 765 27.63 -51.43 -14.94
CA ASN A 765 28.19 -52.74 -14.63
C ASN A 765 27.27 -53.92 -14.99
N GLU A 766 26.01 -53.66 -15.37
CA GLU A 766 25.05 -54.65 -15.87
C GLU A 766 25.24 -54.83 -17.39
N THR A 767 25.97 -55.88 -17.80
CA THR A 767 26.31 -56.12 -19.22
C THR A 767 25.54 -57.28 -19.85
N TYR A 768 24.66 -57.93 -19.08
CA TYR A 768 23.84 -59.04 -19.53
C TYR A 768 22.36 -58.74 -19.31
N VAL A 769 21.54 -59.17 -20.27
CA VAL A 769 20.07 -59.03 -20.24
C VAL A 769 19.47 -60.41 -20.42
N ARG A 770 18.59 -60.83 -19.51
CA ARG A 770 17.81 -62.05 -19.62
C ARG A 770 16.36 -61.69 -19.87
N ILE A 771 15.76 -62.27 -20.89
CA ILE A 771 14.40 -61.99 -21.34
C ILE A 771 13.62 -63.30 -21.26
N GLU A 772 12.55 -63.30 -20.47
CA GLU A 772 11.64 -64.44 -20.35
C GLU A 772 10.32 -64.06 -20.99
N THR A 773 9.81 -64.90 -21.86
CA THR A 773 8.58 -64.65 -22.62
C THR A 773 7.52 -65.68 -22.28
N ASP A 774 6.25 -65.26 -22.33
CA ASP A 774 5.07 -66.09 -22.05
C ASP A 774 4.48 -66.78 -23.29
N SER A 775 5.28 -66.88 -24.37
CA SER A 775 4.82 -67.28 -25.70
C SER A 775 5.88 -68.06 -26.47
N ASP A 776 5.44 -68.97 -27.33
CA ASP A 776 6.30 -69.78 -28.20
C ASP A 776 6.76 -69.04 -29.48
N VAL A 777 6.37 -67.78 -29.65
CA VAL A 777 6.85 -66.95 -30.77
C VAL A 777 8.37 -66.73 -30.63
N SER A 778 9.12 -67.15 -31.65
CA SER A 778 10.56 -66.88 -31.72
C SER A 778 10.82 -65.41 -32.00
N LEU A 779 11.56 -64.76 -31.10
CA LEU A 779 11.91 -63.35 -31.19
C LEU A 779 13.38 -63.19 -31.58
N THR A 780 13.64 -62.36 -32.59
CA THR A 780 14.99 -61.97 -32.99
C THR A 780 15.33 -60.58 -32.45
N PHE A 781 16.54 -60.43 -31.88
CA PHE A 781 17.00 -59.19 -31.25
C PHE A 781 17.98 -58.49 -32.18
N LEU A 782 17.50 -57.44 -32.86
CA LEU A 782 18.27 -56.81 -33.93
C LEU A 782 19.35 -55.87 -33.35
N LYS A 783 18.94 -54.94 -32.49
CA LYS A 783 19.79 -53.86 -31.98
C LYS A 783 19.33 -53.39 -30.60
N ALA A 784 20.26 -52.86 -29.81
CA ALA A 784 19.99 -52.12 -28.60
C ALA A 784 20.26 -50.63 -28.84
N THR A 785 19.34 -49.78 -28.40
CA THR A 785 19.44 -48.33 -28.50
C THR A 785 19.93 -47.77 -27.17
N TYR A 786 20.96 -46.93 -27.21
CA TYR A 786 21.45 -46.19 -26.05
C TYR A 786 21.18 -44.70 -26.20
N LYS A 787 20.95 -44.05 -25.07
CA LYS A 787 20.70 -42.61 -24.96
C LYS A 787 21.75 -41.96 -24.05
N PRO A 788 22.07 -40.69 -24.28
CA PRO A 788 22.96 -39.93 -23.41
C PRO A 788 22.39 -39.84 -21.98
N ILE A 789 23.28 -39.91 -20.98
CA ILE A 789 22.96 -39.55 -19.60
C ILE A 789 22.89 -38.03 -19.52
N ILE A 790 21.71 -37.49 -19.25
CA ILE A 790 21.47 -36.04 -19.18
C ILE A 790 22.09 -35.50 -17.88
N GLU A 791 23.32 -35.01 -17.95
CA GLU A 791 23.96 -34.29 -16.85
C GLU A 791 23.62 -32.80 -16.93
N ARG A 792 23.37 -32.17 -15.78
CA ARG A 792 23.22 -30.70 -15.73
C ARG A 792 24.56 -30.06 -16.07
N ALA A 793 24.56 -29.00 -16.88
CA ALA A 793 25.79 -28.26 -17.14
C ALA A 793 26.17 -27.45 -15.88
N GLU A 794 27.43 -27.53 -15.45
CA GLU A 794 27.91 -26.92 -14.21
C GLU A 794 29.14 -26.03 -14.46
N PHE A 795 29.21 -24.88 -13.80
CA PHE A 795 30.42 -24.07 -13.68
C PHE A 795 31.06 -24.29 -12.32
N LYS A 796 32.40 -24.27 -12.31
CA LYS A 796 33.23 -24.52 -11.12
C LYS A 796 33.93 -23.24 -10.71
N ARG A 797 33.84 -22.88 -9.44
CA ARG A 797 34.62 -21.81 -8.83
C ARG A 797 35.41 -22.33 -7.64
N VAL A 798 36.70 -22.03 -7.63
CA VAL A 798 37.59 -22.33 -6.51
C VAL A 798 37.52 -21.15 -5.52
N LEU A 799 37.25 -21.46 -4.25
CA LEU A 799 37.33 -20.53 -3.13
C LEU A 799 38.62 -20.85 -2.37
N GLU A 800 39.50 -19.87 -2.32
CA GLU A 800 40.76 -19.99 -1.58
C GLU A 800 40.51 -19.76 -0.09
N ARG A 801 41.47 -20.13 0.76
CA ARG A 801 41.35 -19.97 2.21
C ARG A 801 41.04 -18.54 2.67
N THR A 802 41.44 -17.52 1.91
CA THR A 802 41.16 -16.10 2.18
C THR A 802 39.69 -15.72 1.99
N ASP A 803 38.94 -16.49 1.22
CA ASP A 803 37.52 -16.23 0.92
C ASP A 803 36.58 -16.81 2.00
N LEU A 804 37.15 -17.54 2.97
CA LEU A 804 36.44 -18.26 4.02
C LEU A 804 36.80 -17.71 5.40
N GLU A 805 35.79 -17.44 6.22
CA GLU A 805 36.01 -17.10 7.63
C GLU A 805 35.98 -18.37 8.47
N PHE A 806 36.90 -18.47 9.42
CA PHE A 806 37.04 -19.64 10.28
C PHE A 806 36.61 -19.32 11.71
N GLY A 807 35.87 -20.24 12.32
CA GLY A 807 35.49 -20.21 13.72
C GLY A 807 35.55 -21.60 14.35
N PHE A 808 35.52 -21.65 15.67
CA PHE A 808 35.43 -22.89 16.43
C PHE A 808 34.28 -22.78 17.42
N ASN A 809 33.39 -23.77 17.44
CA ASN A 809 32.29 -23.84 18.38
C ASN A 809 32.70 -24.76 19.56
N ALA A 810 32.88 -24.16 20.72
CA ALA A 810 33.37 -24.86 21.91
C ALA A 810 32.36 -25.84 22.49
N ASP A 811 31.06 -25.55 22.36
CA ASP A 811 29.97 -26.35 22.95
C ASP A 811 29.80 -27.69 22.21
N THR A 812 29.95 -27.66 20.89
CA THR A 812 29.82 -28.84 20.01
C THR A 812 31.14 -29.43 19.57
N ARG A 813 32.27 -28.83 19.97
CA ARG A 813 33.63 -29.15 19.51
C ARG A 813 33.69 -29.33 17.99
N SER A 814 33.27 -28.29 17.29
CA SER A 814 33.18 -28.30 15.83
C SER A 814 33.90 -27.13 15.19
N SER A 815 34.60 -27.41 14.09
CA SER A 815 35.17 -26.41 13.21
C SER A 815 34.10 -25.82 12.31
N VAL A 816 34.08 -24.49 12.22
CA VAL A 816 33.05 -23.76 11.48
C VAL A 816 33.70 -22.93 10.38
N PHE A 817 33.21 -23.10 9.15
CA PHE A 817 33.63 -22.34 7.98
C PHE A 817 32.46 -21.51 7.45
N TYR A 818 32.68 -20.22 7.27
CA TYR A 818 31.68 -19.28 6.75
C TYR A 818 32.09 -18.77 5.38
N PHE A 819 31.16 -18.86 4.43
CA PHE A 819 31.26 -18.21 3.12
C PHE A 819 30.16 -17.15 3.01
N ARG A 820 30.56 -15.88 2.89
CA ARG A 820 29.62 -14.75 2.89
C ARG A 820 28.80 -14.60 1.61
N ASN A 821 29.20 -15.24 0.51
CA ASN A 821 28.53 -15.20 -0.79
C ASN A 821 27.98 -13.79 -1.18
N PRO A 822 28.82 -12.73 -1.20
CA PRO A 822 28.35 -11.35 -1.32
C PRO A 822 27.61 -11.06 -2.64
N MET A 823 27.93 -11.80 -3.71
CA MET A 823 27.29 -11.69 -5.02
C MET A 823 26.04 -12.58 -5.16
N ARG A 824 25.65 -13.28 -4.09
CA ARG A 824 24.48 -14.18 -4.03
C ARG A 824 24.42 -15.21 -5.15
N ILE A 825 25.54 -15.89 -5.38
CA ILE A 825 25.68 -16.88 -6.44
C ILE A 825 24.95 -18.16 -6.01
N PRO A 826 24.09 -18.77 -6.86
CA PRO A 826 23.34 -19.97 -6.51
C PRO A 826 24.23 -21.23 -6.52
N ILE A 827 24.67 -21.68 -5.35
CA ILE A 827 25.54 -22.85 -5.17
C ILE A 827 24.68 -24.10 -5.08
N HIS A 828 24.86 -25.05 -6.00
CA HIS A 828 24.16 -26.35 -5.98
C HIS A 828 24.99 -27.44 -5.28
N ARG A 829 26.31 -27.36 -5.33
CA ARG A 829 27.21 -28.35 -4.74
C ARG A 829 28.52 -27.71 -4.31
N ALA A 830 29.14 -28.24 -3.25
CA ALA A 830 30.45 -27.82 -2.78
C ALA A 830 31.35 -29.03 -2.54
N PHE A 831 32.61 -28.94 -2.95
CA PHE A 831 33.61 -29.98 -2.76
C PHE A 831 34.74 -29.46 -1.86
N LEU A 832 35.03 -30.18 -0.80
CA LEU A 832 35.99 -29.76 0.23
C LEU A 832 37.34 -30.42 0.00
N PHE A 833 38.41 -29.62 -0.06
CA PHE A 833 39.79 -30.11 -0.09
C PHE A 833 40.39 -30.01 1.30
N VAL A 834 40.57 -31.16 1.93
CA VAL A 834 41.08 -31.30 3.29
C VAL A 834 42.50 -31.84 3.24
N LYS A 835 43.40 -31.27 4.05
CA LYS A 835 44.82 -31.64 4.08
C LYS A 835 45.07 -33.06 4.61
N GLU A 836 44.26 -33.47 5.58
CA GLU A 836 44.37 -34.76 6.24
C GLU A 836 44.00 -35.93 5.29
N LYS A 837 44.84 -36.98 5.26
CA LYS A 837 44.67 -38.10 4.33
C LYS A 837 43.71 -39.20 4.82
N LYS A 838 43.32 -39.17 6.10
CA LYS A 838 42.42 -40.15 6.71
C LYS A 838 41.53 -39.47 7.72
N PHE A 839 40.23 -39.40 7.44
CA PHE A 839 39.24 -38.83 8.34
C PHE A 839 37.83 -39.34 8.02
N GLU A 840 36.93 -39.25 8.99
CA GLU A 840 35.49 -39.43 8.83
C GLU A 840 34.82 -38.45 9.81
N ARG A 841 34.04 -37.49 9.30
CA ARG A 841 33.46 -36.41 10.10
C ARG A 841 32.02 -36.16 9.68
N LYS A 842 31.16 -35.88 10.66
CA LYS A 842 29.82 -35.35 10.40
C LYS A 842 29.92 -33.87 10.04
N VAL A 843 29.16 -33.44 9.04
CA VAL A 843 29.07 -32.03 8.61
C VAL A 843 27.62 -31.60 8.58
N ASN A 844 27.32 -30.49 9.25
CA ASN A 844 26.05 -29.80 9.10
C ASN A 844 26.25 -28.59 8.19
N VAL A 845 25.34 -28.42 7.24
CA VAL A 845 25.33 -27.30 6.31
C VAL A 845 24.18 -26.38 6.68
N PHE A 846 24.49 -25.11 6.91
CA PHE A 846 23.53 -24.06 7.21
C PHE A 846 23.55 -22.99 6.12
N PHE A 847 22.40 -22.36 5.91
CA PHE A 847 22.25 -21.21 5.04
C PHE A 847 21.53 -20.09 5.78
N LYS A 848 21.75 -18.84 5.36
CA LYS A 848 21.11 -17.68 5.99
C LYS A 848 19.79 -17.33 5.29
N ASN A 849 18.68 -17.54 5.97
CA ASN A 849 17.34 -17.26 5.45
C ASN A 849 17.03 -15.74 5.48
N SER A 850 15.92 -15.30 4.89
CA SER A 850 15.44 -13.91 4.79
C SER A 850 15.42 -13.17 6.14
N SER A 851 15.22 -13.89 7.25
CA SER A 851 15.24 -13.40 8.63
C SER A 851 16.64 -13.11 9.19
N LYS A 852 17.70 -13.29 8.39
CA LYS A 852 19.12 -13.16 8.77
C LYS A 852 19.63 -14.19 9.78
N GLU A 853 18.86 -15.24 10.07
CA GLU A 853 19.27 -16.37 10.91
C GLU A 853 19.77 -17.54 10.05
N PHE A 854 20.67 -18.35 10.63
CA PHE A 854 21.17 -19.56 9.98
C PHE A 854 20.21 -20.72 10.24
N GLU A 855 19.73 -21.33 9.17
CA GLU A 855 18.84 -22.49 9.19
C GLU A 855 19.57 -23.72 8.66
N LEU A 856 19.34 -24.89 9.25
CA LEU A 856 19.97 -26.15 8.85
C LEU A 856 19.39 -26.59 7.50
N LEU A 857 20.24 -26.68 6.48
CA LEU A 857 19.85 -27.19 5.17
C LEU A 857 19.83 -28.72 5.14
N GLY A 858 20.77 -29.34 5.83
CA GLY A 858 20.94 -30.79 5.89
C GLY A 858 22.25 -31.18 6.57
N ASP A 859 22.38 -32.46 6.87
CA ASP A 859 23.57 -33.07 7.46
C ASP A 859 24.11 -34.21 6.58
N GLY A 860 25.42 -34.43 6.68
CA GLY A 860 26.13 -35.45 5.89
C GLY A 860 27.40 -35.92 6.59
N ILE A 861 28.08 -36.89 6.00
CA ILE A 861 29.37 -37.42 6.48
C ILE A 861 30.39 -37.23 5.37
N ILE A 862 31.48 -36.54 5.67
CA ILE A 862 32.65 -36.45 4.78
C ILE A 862 33.72 -37.43 5.26
N PHE A 863 34.38 -38.12 4.33
CA PHE A 863 35.42 -39.09 4.68
C PHE A 863 36.49 -39.24 3.60
N ASN A 864 37.66 -39.69 4.04
CA ASN A 864 38.75 -40.14 3.20
C ASN A 864 39.36 -41.41 3.82
N LYS A 865 39.23 -42.57 3.14
CA LYS A 865 39.65 -43.90 3.63
C LYS A 865 40.85 -44.42 2.84
N SER A 866 41.69 -45.21 3.52
CA SER A 866 42.97 -45.72 3.00
C SER A 866 42.88 -46.73 1.85
N ASN A 867 41.67 -47.24 1.56
CA ASN A 867 41.37 -48.11 0.41
C ASN A 867 41.14 -47.31 -0.90
N GLY A 868 41.27 -45.98 -0.85
CA GLY A 868 41.05 -45.08 -1.99
C GLY A 868 39.61 -44.57 -2.12
N SER A 869 38.69 -44.90 -1.21
CA SER A 869 37.35 -44.31 -1.18
C SER A 869 37.35 -43.00 -0.41
N SER A 870 37.00 -41.90 -1.08
CA SER A 870 36.79 -40.58 -0.46
C SER A 870 35.49 -39.96 -0.94
N ASP A 871 34.74 -39.35 -0.02
CA ASP A 871 33.61 -38.50 -0.34
C ASP A 871 33.67 -37.24 0.51
N THR A 872 33.96 -36.12 -0.14
CA THR A 872 33.96 -34.78 0.46
C THR A 872 32.99 -33.85 -0.28
N ASN A 873 32.05 -34.44 -1.02
CA ASN A 873 31.13 -33.75 -1.90
C ASN A 873 29.81 -33.46 -1.19
N LEU A 874 29.48 -32.19 -1.05
CA LEU A 874 28.23 -31.71 -0.44
C LEU A 874 27.28 -31.28 -1.53
N VAL A 875 26.29 -32.13 -1.84
CA VAL A 875 25.23 -31.82 -2.82
C VAL A 875 24.02 -31.25 -2.10
N PHE A 876 23.53 -30.11 -2.55
CA PHE A 876 22.39 -29.42 -1.94
C PHE A 876 21.10 -29.75 -2.68
N SER A 877 20.04 -30.04 -1.92
CA SER A 877 18.71 -30.33 -2.48
C SER A 877 18.12 -29.14 -3.25
N LYS A 878 18.55 -27.91 -2.92
CA LYS A 878 18.22 -26.66 -3.61
C LYS A 878 19.45 -25.76 -3.69
N PRO A 879 19.63 -24.96 -4.77
CA PRO A 879 20.73 -24.01 -4.88
C PRO A 879 20.67 -22.92 -3.80
N ILE A 880 21.81 -22.63 -3.16
CA ILE A 880 21.94 -21.67 -2.05
C ILE A 880 22.55 -20.38 -2.58
N SER A 881 21.80 -19.28 -2.53
CA SER A 881 22.28 -17.95 -2.94
C SER A 881 22.63 -17.05 -1.76
N SER A 882 22.49 -17.54 -0.53
CA SER A 882 22.75 -16.80 0.71
C SER A 882 24.15 -17.14 1.27
N GLU A 883 24.47 -16.56 2.44
CA GLU A 883 25.63 -16.98 3.23
C GLU A 883 25.52 -18.48 3.56
N LEU A 884 26.65 -19.18 3.47
CA LEU A 884 26.80 -20.60 3.75
C LEU A 884 27.68 -20.78 4.99
N LYS A 885 27.23 -21.60 5.94
CA LYS A 885 27.99 -22.00 7.12
C LYS A 885 28.13 -23.52 7.12
N LEU A 886 29.36 -24.02 7.14
CA LEU A 886 29.69 -25.43 7.29
C LEU A 886 30.17 -25.67 8.72
N GLU A 887 29.55 -26.61 9.42
CA GLU A 887 29.95 -27.01 10.77
C GLU A 887 30.38 -28.48 10.74
N ILE A 888 31.68 -28.71 10.90
CA ILE A 888 32.31 -30.03 10.89
C ILE A 888 32.50 -30.47 12.36
N PHE A 889 31.88 -31.57 12.75
CA PHE A 889 31.98 -32.09 14.12
C PHE A 889 33.28 -32.86 14.30
N ASP A 890 34.21 -32.28 15.06
CA ASP A 890 35.55 -32.85 15.28
C ASP A 890 35.58 -33.77 16.51
N GLY A 891 34.76 -33.49 17.54
CA GLY A 891 34.62 -34.37 18.70
C GLY A 891 35.88 -34.41 19.59
N ASP A 892 36.51 -35.58 19.71
CA ASP A 892 37.79 -35.76 20.42
C ASP A 892 39.00 -35.77 19.45
N ASP A 893 38.75 -35.74 18.14
CA ASP A 893 39.82 -35.71 17.15
C ASP A 893 40.28 -34.27 16.82
N ASP A 894 41.47 -34.14 16.25
CA ASP A 894 41.99 -32.83 15.80
C ASP A 894 41.11 -32.21 14.67
N PRO A 895 40.94 -30.87 14.67
CA PRO A 895 40.24 -30.13 13.62
C PRO A 895 40.79 -30.37 12.21
N LEU A 896 39.89 -30.55 11.23
CA LEU A 896 40.29 -30.68 9.82
C LEU A 896 40.77 -29.34 9.24
N ALA A 897 41.91 -29.38 8.53
CA ALA A 897 42.45 -28.23 7.83
C ALA A 897 41.90 -28.16 6.39
N LEU A 898 40.88 -27.33 6.19
CA LEU A 898 40.34 -27.03 4.85
C LEU A 898 41.33 -26.13 4.09
N GLU A 899 41.88 -26.63 2.98
CA GLU A 899 42.81 -25.89 2.13
C GLU A 899 42.07 -24.97 1.15
N LYS A 900 41.03 -25.51 0.51
CA LYS A 900 40.17 -24.81 -0.46
C LYS A 900 38.79 -25.46 -0.55
N MET A 901 37.82 -24.72 -1.05
CA MET A 901 36.48 -25.22 -1.35
C MET A 901 36.14 -24.95 -2.81
N GLU A 902 35.68 -25.96 -3.53
CA GLU A 902 35.18 -25.78 -4.90
C GLU A 902 33.67 -25.76 -4.89
N ILE A 903 33.07 -24.64 -5.30
CA ILE A 903 31.62 -24.51 -5.43
C ILE A 903 31.20 -24.69 -6.89
N PHE A 904 30.08 -25.37 -7.07
CA PHE A 904 29.50 -25.67 -8.38
C PHE A 904 28.15 -24.98 -8.51
N THR A 905 27.98 -24.25 -9.60
CA THR A 905 26.75 -23.53 -9.96
C THR A 905 26.19 -24.14 -11.24
N LEU A 906 24.87 -24.22 -11.34
CA LEU A 906 24.25 -24.71 -12.58
C LEU A 906 24.40 -23.63 -13.66
N GLN A 907 24.66 -24.05 -14.90
CA GLN A 907 24.57 -23.14 -16.03
C GLN A 907 23.10 -22.83 -16.31
N GLU A 908 22.83 -21.56 -16.58
CA GLU A 908 21.48 -21.05 -16.83
C GLU A 908 21.36 -20.49 -18.25
N GLU A 909 20.16 -20.57 -18.81
CA GLU A 909 19.74 -19.88 -20.02
C GLU A 909 18.69 -18.83 -19.68
N ILE A 910 18.81 -17.65 -20.29
CA ILE A 910 17.85 -16.56 -20.17
C ILE A 910 17.00 -16.47 -21.45
N VAL A 911 15.69 -16.37 -21.28
CA VAL A 911 14.71 -16.15 -22.35
C VAL A 911 13.98 -14.83 -22.13
N PHE A 912 13.91 -13.98 -23.15
CA PHE A 912 13.33 -12.63 -23.08
C PHE A 912 12.59 -12.25 -24.38
N PRO A 913 11.53 -11.41 -24.33
CA PRO A 913 10.77 -11.00 -25.50
C PRO A 913 11.54 -10.02 -26.39
N LEU A 914 11.29 -10.13 -27.70
CA LEU A 914 11.77 -9.25 -28.75
C LEU A 914 10.55 -8.60 -29.42
N HIS A 915 10.33 -7.31 -29.16
CA HIS A 915 9.36 -6.52 -29.90
C HIS A 915 10.06 -5.96 -31.14
N LEU A 916 9.80 -6.58 -32.30
CA LEU A 916 10.41 -6.20 -33.57
C LEU A 916 9.51 -5.21 -34.30
N GLU A 917 9.81 -3.91 -34.19
CA GLU A 917 9.32 -2.93 -35.15
C GLU A 917 10.29 -2.89 -36.34
N THR A 918 9.87 -3.46 -37.48
CA THR A 918 10.56 -3.41 -38.79
C THR A 918 11.85 -4.22 -38.98
N ASP A 919 12.17 -4.53 -40.26
CA ASP A 919 13.29 -5.36 -40.77
C ASP A 919 14.73 -4.81 -40.50
N GLN A 920 14.96 -4.13 -39.38
CA GLN A 920 16.28 -3.64 -38.98
C GLN A 920 16.94 -4.54 -37.93
N GLU A 921 18.28 -4.61 -37.96
CA GLU A 921 19.06 -5.25 -36.90
C GLU A 921 18.75 -4.59 -35.56
N VAL A 922 18.39 -5.38 -34.54
CA VAL A 922 18.20 -4.89 -33.17
C VAL A 922 19.55 -4.41 -32.64
N GLN A 923 19.79 -3.10 -32.69
CA GLN A 923 20.99 -2.48 -32.15
C GLN A 923 20.77 -2.09 -30.67
N ASP A 924 21.84 -2.12 -29.88
CA ASP A 924 21.89 -1.66 -28.46
C ASP A 924 21.23 -2.55 -27.38
N LEU A 925 21.18 -3.87 -27.61
CA LEU A 925 20.80 -4.85 -26.58
C LEU A 925 22.01 -5.22 -25.70
N LYS A 926 21.92 -5.00 -24.39
CA LYS A 926 23.01 -5.25 -23.41
C LYS A 926 22.50 -5.97 -22.16
N ILE A 927 23.33 -6.79 -21.54
CA ILE A 927 23.10 -7.33 -20.19
C ILE A 927 24.05 -6.66 -19.20
N PHE A 928 23.50 -6.03 -18.16
CA PHE A 928 24.23 -5.39 -17.05
C PHE A 928 24.21 -6.29 -15.82
N TYR A 929 25.33 -6.32 -15.08
CA TYR A 929 25.51 -7.14 -13.88
C TYR A 929 26.66 -6.63 -12.99
N GLY A 930 26.82 -7.17 -11.78
CA GLY A 930 27.88 -6.81 -10.83
C GLY A 930 27.49 -5.78 -9.76
N ASN A 931 26.21 -5.63 -9.46
CA ASN A 931 25.63 -4.80 -8.40
C ASN A 931 25.12 -5.68 -7.23
N PRO A 932 25.90 -5.81 -6.13
CA PRO A 932 25.53 -6.63 -4.97
C PRO A 932 24.31 -6.12 -4.19
N TYR A 933 23.85 -4.88 -4.46
CA TYR A 933 22.70 -4.26 -3.81
C TYR A 933 21.44 -4.24 -4.70
N ALA A 934 21.50 -4.83 -5.90
CA ALA A 934 20.35 -4.90 -6.78
C ALA A 934 19.20 -5.71 -6.16
N GLN A 935 17.99 -5.16 -6.22
CA GLN A 935 16.77 -5.83 -5.77
C GLN A 935 16.36 -6.93 -6.77
N PRO A 936 15.66 -8.00 -6.31
CA PRO A 936 15.07 -8.99 -7.19
C PRO A 936 14.12 -8.33 -8.18
N VAL A 937 13.99 -8.95 -9.35
CA VAL A 937 13.21 -8.40 -10.44
C VAL A 937 11.74 -8.80 -10.26
N GLU A 938 10.83 -7.83 -10.09
CA GLU A 938 9.39 -8.07 -9.98
C GLU A 938 8.76 -8.20 -11.37
N PHE A 939 8.98 -9.35 -12.03
CA PHE A 939 8.31 -9.68 -13.29
C PHE A 939 7.51 -10.98 -13.16
N ASP A 940 6.20 -10.93 -13.40
CA ASP A 940 5.33 -12.12 -13.48
C ASP A 940 5.27 -12.63 -14.94
N PHE A 941 6.45 -12.93 -15.52
CA PHE A 941 6.58 -13.35 -16.92
C PHE A 941 6.28 -14.86 -17.11
N GLU A 942 6.37 -15.64 -16.03
CA GLU A 942 6.18 -17.10 -16.05
C GLU A 942 4.73 -17.51 -16.38
N LYS A 943 3.74 -16.67 -16.07
CA LYS A 943 2.33 -16.92 -16.39
C LYS A 943 1.95 -16.66 -17.85
N THR A 944 2.75 -15.89 -18.58
CA THR A 944 2.45 -15.42 -19.94
C THR A 944 3.27 -16.16 -21.01
N PHE A 945 4.24 -16.97 -20.61
CA PHE A 945 5.14 -17.70 -21.50
C PHE A 945 4.56 -19.07 -21.90
N SER A 946 4.47 -19.35 -23.22
CA SER A 946 4.15 -20.67 -23.77
C SER A 946 5.38 -21.29 -24.43
N GLU A 947 5.64 -22.58 -24.19
CA GLU A 947 6.77 -23.30 -24.80
C GLU A 947 6.61 -23.55 -26.31
N SER A 948 5.43 -23.31 -26.88
CA SER A 948 5.14 -23.52 -28.29
C SER A 948 5.63 -22.40 -29.23
N VAL A 949 6.37 -21.40 -28.75
CA VAL A 949 6.74 -20.18 -29.49
C VAL A 949 8.18 -20.25 -30.05
N PHE A 950 8.39 -19.66 -31.24
CA PHE A 950 9.68 -19.65 -31.95
C PHE A 950 10.77 -18.89 -31.17
N GLN A 951 11.91 -19.54 -30.91
CA GLN A 951 13.03 -18.99 -30.14
C GLN A 951 14.26 -18.78 -31.02
N ASN A 952 14.92 -17.63 -30.90
CA ASN A 952 16.17 -17.34 -31.59
C ASN A 952 17.36 -17.37 -30.62
N GLU A 953 18.40 -18.15 -30.92
CA GLU A 953 19.65 -18.13 -30.17
C GLU A 953 20.41 -16.82 -30.41
N ALA A 954 20.58 -16.03 -29.35
CA ALA A 954 21.35 -14.81 -29.34
C ALA A 954 22.74 -15.05 -28.75
N LEU A 955 23.74 -14.36 -29.31
CA LEU A 955 25.16 -14.52 -28.96
C LEU A 955 25.60 -13.38 -28.03
N ILE A 956 26.19 -13.73 -26.89
CA ILE A 956 26.82 -12.77 -25.97
C ILE A 956 28.23 -12.43 -26.48
N GLN A 957 28.61 -11.16 -26.42
CA GLN A 957 29.98 -10.67 -26.71
C GLN A 957 30.86 -10.64 -25.44
N GLU A 958 32.12 -10.21 -25.57
CA GLU A 958 33.08 -10.13 -24.45
C GLU A 958 32.66 -9.15 -23.33
N GLU A 959 33.12 -9.41 -22.10
CA GLU A 959 32.88 -8.57 -20.91
C GLU A 959 33.53 -7.19 -21.05
N ARG A 960 32.80 -6.12 -20.72
CA ARG A 960 33.32 -4.77 -20.62
C ARG A 960 32.99 -4.14 -19.27
N GLU A 961 33.92 -3.38 -18.71
CA GLU A 961 33.67 -2.57 -17.52
C GLU A 961 32.82 -1.35 -17.87
N ASN A 962 31.85 -1.02 -17.02
CA ASN A 962 30.94 0.09 -17.25
C ASN A 962 31.64 1.42 -16.94
N GLU A 963 31.92 2.20 -17.99
CA GLU A 963 32.58 3.51 -17.89
C GLU A 963 31.80 4.53 -17.03
N ASN A 964 30.49 4.34 -16.88
CA ASN A 964 29.62 5.20 -16.07
C ASN A 964 29.48 4.73 -14.60
N PHE A 965 30.24 3.71 -14.19
CA PHE A 965 30.19 3.17 -12.83
C PHE A 965 30.71 4.20 -11.81
N GLY A 966 29.86 4.58 -10.85
CA GLY A 966 30.23 5.55 -9.82
C GLY A 966 29.26 5.55 -8.65
N TYR A 967 29.80 5.44 -7.43
CA TYR A 967 29.02 5.55 -6.20
C TYR A 967 28.59 7.02 -5.99
N SER A 968 27.29 7.31 -6.16
CA SER A 968 26.71 8.61 -5.80
C SER A 968 26.79 8.82 -4.28
N MET A 969 27.19 10.02 -3.83
CA MET A 969 27.24 10.39 -2.39
C MET A 969 25.86 10.29 -1.69
N GLY A 970 24.76 10.25 -2.46
CA GLY A 970 23.40 10.02 -1.98
C GLY A 970 22.90 8.57 -2.09
N GLU A 971 23.74 7.64 -2.58
CA GLU A 971 23.40 6.23 -2.83
C GLU A 971 24.41 5.17 -2.31
N PRO A 972 25.30 5.38 -1.32
CA PRO A 972 25.55 4.25 -0.41
C PRO A 972 24.30 4.11 0.47
N PRO A 973 23.96 2.90 0.96
CA PRO A 973 22.98 2.80 2.03
C PRO A 973 23.55 3.57 3.21
N VAL A 974 23.07 4.81 3.43
CA VAL A 974 23.22 5.46 4.72
C VAL A 974 22.75 4.41 5.70
N SER A 975 23.66 3.95 6.57
CA SER A 975 23.40 2.84 7.47
C SER A 975 22.02 3.05 8.07
N THR A 976 21.15 2.04 7.99
CA THR A 976 19.78 2.14 8.51
C THR A 976 19.79 2.62 9.97
N TRP A 977 20.86 2.32 10.70
CA TRP A 977 21.14 2.86 12.03
C TRP A 977 21.28 4.38 12.08
N ILE A 978 22.00 5.00 11.15
CA ILE A 978 22.16 6.46 11.07
C ILE A 978 20.81 7.12 10.80
N ILE A 979 20.03 6.59 9.85
CA ILE A 979 18.68 7.08 9.55
C ILE A 979 17.77 6.99 10.78
N ARG A 980 17.82 5.86 11.50
CA ARG A 980 17.06 5.66 12.76
C ARG A 980 17.50 6.63 13.85
N ILE A 981 18.81 6.86 14.03
CA ILE A 981 19.35 7.82 14.99
C ILE A 981 18.81 9.23 14.70
N PHE A 982 18.83 9.67 13.45
CA PHE A 982 18.28 10.97 13.06
C PHE A 982 16.77 11.07 13.32
N PHE A 983 16.02 9.99 13.11
CA PHE A 983 14.59 9.96 13.43
C PHE A 983 14.34 10.19 14.94
N PHE A 984 15.03 9.43 15.80
CA PHE A 984 14.91 9.58 17.26
C PHE A 984 15.43 10.92 17.79
N LEU A 985 16.48 11.48 17.16
CA LEU A 985 16.95 12.83 17.44
C LEU A 985 15.86 13.86 17.11
N GLY A 986 15.23 13.73 15.94
CA GLY A 986 14.10 14.57 15.54
C GLY A 986 12.92 14.48 16.51
N LEU A 987 12.61 13.27 16.98
CA LEU A 987 11.54 13.03 17.96
C LEU A 987 11.88 13.68 19.32
N THR A 988 13.15 13.67 19.73
CA THR A 988 13.63 14.34 20.94
C THR A 988 13.50 15.86 20.84
N ILE A 989 13.89 16.44 19.70
CA ILE A 989 13.70 17.87 19.41
C ILE A 989 12.21 18.23 19.46
N LEU A 990 11.37 17.40 18.83
CA LEU A 990 9.93 17.59 18.80
C LEU A 990 9.30 17.51 20.20
N ALA A 991 9.74 16.58 21.04
CA ALA A 991 9.29 16.47 22.42
C ALA A 991 9.63 17.73 23.23
N PHE A 992 10.84 18.28 23.05
CA PHE A 992 11.24 19.54 23.68
C PHE A 992 10.39 20.72 23.20
N LEU A 993 10.14 20.85 21.90
CA LEU A 993 9.30 21.92 21.33
C LEU A 993 7.85 21.79 21.79
N THR A 994 7.31 20.57 21.80
CA THR A 994 5.96 20.28 22.28
C THR A 994 5.82 20.63 23.75
N TYR A 995 6.80 20.27 24.59
CA TYR A 995 6.83 20.69 26.00
C TYR A 995 6.80 22.22 26.13
N ARG A 996 7.56 22.97 25.33
CA ARG A 996 7.50 24.45 25.32
C ARG A 996 6.12 24.96 24.90
N VAL A 997 5.48 24.33 23.91
CA VAL A 997 4.12 24.66 23.47
C VAL A 997 3.11 24.47 24.61
N PHE A 998 3.26 23.47 25.47
CA PHE A 998 2.34 23.26 26.59
C PHE A 998 2.68 24.06 27.87
N ARG A 999 3.95 24.41 28.10
CA ARG A 999 4.39 25.11 29.33
C ARG A 999 4.02 26.59 29.36
N PHE A 1000 4.01 27.28 28.22
CA PHE A 1000 3.58 28.67 28.14
C PHE A 1000 2.06 28.74 28.32
N LYS A 1001 1.60 28.86 29.58
CA LYS A 1001 0.22 29.20 29.90
C LYS A 1001 -0.14 30.48 29.16
N VAL A 1002 -1.25 30.44 28.41
CA VAL A 1002 -1.91 31.66 27.95
C VAL A 1002 -2.38 32.37 29.21
N SER A 1003 -1.69 33.43 29.62
CA SER A 1003 -2.24 34.41 30.53
C SER A 1003 -3.37 35.10 29.78
N VAL A 1004 -4.55 34.49 29.79
CA VAL A 1004 -5.79 35.20 29.46
C VAL A 1004 -6.05 36.05 30.69
N GLU A 1005 -5.48 37.26 30.72
CA GLU A 1005 -6.05 38.31 31.54
C GLU A 1005 -7.45 38.56 30.99
N THR A 1006 -8.43 38.30 31.85
CA THR A 1006 -9.87 38.49 31.66
C THR A 1006 -10.23 39.92 31.31
#